data_AF-A0A3L7SS24-F1
#
_entry.id   AF-A0A3L7SS24-F1
#
_cell.length_a   1.000
_cell.length_b   1.000
_cell.length_c   1.000
_cell.angle_alpha   90.00
_cell.angle_beta   90.00
_cell.angle_gamma   90.00
#
_symmetry.space_group_name_H-M   'P 1'
#
loop_
_entity.id
_entity.type
_entity.pdbx_description
1 polymer ?
#
loop_
_entity_poly.entity_id
_entity_poly.type
_entity_poly.pdbx_seq_one_letter_code
_entity_poly.pdbx_strand_id
1 'polypeptide(L)'
;MEFQRILALRGPNIWATFPVLEAWLDLGTLKDSSSAELPGFNDRLKLWIPSLFEHRCSVGEPGGFFQRLERGTYLAHILEHVVLELQCLAGIQVGYGKTRLTHQEGVYKVAIEYDEEYTGKLALEAARNICLAAINDTNSELELWLEKIKQSYEKYKLTPLQEALRKQAKKRGIPFQILAQDMIQLGQGFKQRRIKGSLTDHTSAVASWIAYDWFTASKLLADVGLPVPPNISVSELPEVEAYASQMGFPFLLRPRYTSKSNPAIAIESAEILSEVFAKIKAKTHYILSEPMYKGQRVYALVVGTEIASYLEDIDGAWVPKPISDYSKELSQAVLMAAKIIGLDVAELELDLNLSDSSFTILGIRANPDISYYLKDDEGWNHAASSLLNLLFTEGDEGRIPVAAVTGVNGKTTTTRFIAHLLAQEHSPVLMTCTEGIYLADQRLFTGDCSGPKSAKVALQHAMAKSAALENARGGMLREGLGFDRCQAAVVVNIGQGDHLGFNDIETLEELAYAKSTLVAATHSNGYAVLNADDPLVVGMQQYCSGKIIFFSQSSNNEIIENHRKSDGKVVFLKEGMIILAEGSNEQQLLNINQVPITHGGLVGFQIENALAAVAGGWACGVTISAMAKGLKSFDGGLLQAPGRFNMMELNGVTIVLDYGHNTSALSRLIEAIKHLPHIRRSVVYSAAGDRRNSDIIEQGKLLGDHFDRVVLYEDTYLRGREQGEIFALFREGLNDGIRVKDVEEVRGGVAALKSGLEKCLPGDLLVIQP
;
A
#
# COMPACT_ATOMS: atom_id res chain seq x y z
N MET A 1 -7.70 24.33 -22.47
CA MET A 1 -7.79 23.63 -21.18
C MET A 1 -8.00 22.14 -21.41
N GLU A 2 -6.93 21.35 -21.31
CA GLU A 2 -6.88 19.91 -21.56
C GLU A 2 -6.07 19.20 -20.47
N PHE A 3 -6.42 17.96 -20.15
CA PHE A 3 -5.61 17.13 -19.24
C PHE A 3 -4.54 16.39 -20.03
N GLN A 4 -3.26 16.65 -19.77
CA GLN A 4 -2.15 15.90 -20.38
C GLN A 4 -2.00 14.51 -19.75
N ARG A 5 -2.23 14.41 -18.44
CA ARG A 5 -2.27 13.14 -17.69
C ARG A 5 -2.99 13.31 -16.36
N ILE A 6 -3.55 12.21 -15.86
CA ILE A 6 -4.16 12.13 -14.52
C ILE A 6 -3.57 10.93 -13.79
N LEU A 7 -2.88 11.19 -12.68
CA LEU A 7 -2.25 10.16 -11.86
C LEU A 7 -3.11 9.91 -10.61
N ALA A 8 -3.38 8.65 -10.30
CA ALA A 8 -4.04 8.26 -9.07
C ALA A 8 -3.01 7.79 -8.04
N LEU A 9 -2.75 8.63 -7.05
CA LEU A 9 -1.84 8.37 -5.95
C LEU A 9 -2.67 7.77 -4.81
N ARG A 10 -2.48 6.48 -4.49
CA ARG A 10 -3.44 5.67 -3.69
C ARG A 10 -3.09 5.54 -2.19
N GLY A 11 -2.12 6.32 -1.74
CA GLY A 11 -1.60 6.31 -0.37
C GLY A 11 -0.63 7.47 -0.18
N PRO A 12 0.34 7.38 0.74
CA PRO A 12 1.38 8.39 0.89
C PRO A 12 2.06 8.72 -0.44
N ASN A 13 2.08 10.01 -0.73
CA ASN A 13 2.54 10.58 -1.98
C ASN A 13 3.13 11.98 -1.73
N ILE A 14 3.65 12.62 -2.79
CA ILE A 14 4.33 13.92 -2.68
C ILE A 14 3.44 15.07 -2.17
N TRP A 15 2.12 14.94 -2.29
CA TRP A 15 1.16 15.95 -1.84
C TRP A 15 0.66 15.71 -0.43
N ALA A 16 0.38 14.45 -0.09
CA ALA A 16 -0.32 14.09 1.13
C ALA A 16 -0.04 12.64 1.57
N THR A 17 -0.41 12.31 2.81
CA THR A 17 -0.37 10.93 3.35
C THR A 17 -1.63 10.12 3.03
N PHE A 18 -2.55 10.66 2.23
CA PHE A 18 -3.83 10.06 1.82
C PHE A 18 -4.02 10.17 0.30
N PRO A 19 -5.02 9.47 -0.28
CA PRO A 19 -5.19 9.40 -1.73
C PRO A 19 -5.45 10.76 -2.38
N VAL A 20 -4.75 11.03 -3.49
CA VAL A 20 -4.81 12.27 -4.27
C VAL A 20 -4.78 11.96 -5.77
N LEU A 21 -5.64 12.62 -6.55
CA LEU A 21 -5.52 12.70 -8.00
C LEU A 21 -4.59 13.88 -8.34
N GLU A 22 -3.49 13.62 -9.05
CA GLU A 22 -2.64 14.66 -9.63
C GLU A 22 -2.97 14.79 -11.12
N ALA A 23 -3.67 15.85 -11.49
CA ALA A 23 -4.00 16.17 -12.87
C ALA A 23 -2.99 17.20 -13.42
N TRP A 24 -2.38 16.90 -14.57
CA TRP A 24 -1.56 17.84 -15.33
C TRP A 24 -2.47 18.56 -16.33
N LEU A 25 -2.76 19.82 -16.04
CA LEU A 25 -3.71 20.65 -16.77
C LEU A 25 -2.97 21.66 -17.64
N ASP A 26 -3.12 21.54 -18.95
CA ASP A 26 -2.67 22.51 -19.93
C ASP A 26 -3.77 23.52 -20.21
N LEU A 27 -3.56 24.78 -19.82
CA LEU A 27 -4.56 25.83 -20.05
C LEU A 27 -4.66 26.23 -21.53
N GLY A 28 -3.64 25.96 -22.35
CA GLY A 28 -3.56 26.35 -23.75
C GLY A 28 -3.66 27.86 -23.90
N THR A 29 -4.57 28.33 -24.75
CA THR A 29 -4.81 29.77 -24.99
C THR A 29 -5.33 30.52 -23.76
N LEU A 30 -5.80 29.81 -22.73
CA LEU A 30 -6.32 30.41 -21.50
C LEU A 30 -5.25 30.64 -20.44
N LYS A 31 -3.97 30.33 -20.72
CA LYS A 31 -2.88 30.44 -19.74
C LYS A 31 -2.69 31.86 -19.20
N ASP A 32 -2.96 32.86 -20.03
CA ASP A 32 -2.80 34.28 -19.74
C ASP A 32 -4.10 34.95 -19.28
N SER A 33 -5.20 34.19 -19.17
CA SER A 33 -6.50 34.72 -18.78
C SER A 33 -6.78 34.50 -17.29
N SER A 34 -7.08 35.59 -16.60
CA SER A 34 -7.56 35.57 -15.22
C SER A 34 -9.09 35.47 -15.17
N SER A 35 -9.65 34.90 -14.09
CA SER A 35 -11.10 34.85 -13.87
C SER A 35 -11.80 36.21 -13.94
N ALA A 36 -11.11 37.30 -13.60
CA ALA A 36 -11.63 38.67 -13.68
C ALA A 36 -11.73 39.21 -15.13
N GLU A 37 -10.99 38.61 -16.07
CA GLU A 37 -10.92 39.04 -17.47
C GLU A 37 -11.88 38.24 -18.36
N LEU A 38 -12.44 37.14 -17.84
CA LEU A 38 -13.34 36.25 -18.56
C LEU A 38 -14.80 36.75 -18.43
N PRO A 39 -15.43 37.26 -19.51
CA PRO A 39 -16.73 37.93 -19.42
C PRO A 39 -17.84 37.01 -18.90
N GLY A 40 -18.49 37.37 -17.79
CA GLY A 40 -19.61 36.63 -17.19
C GLY A 40 -19.23 35.29 -16.54
N PHE A 41 -17.96 34.89 -16.56
CA PHE A 41 -17.50 33.60 -16.05
C PHE A 41 -17.76 33.45 -14.54
N ASN A 42 -17.36 34.45 -13.76
CA ASN A 42 -17.53 34.45 -12.30
C ASN A 42 -19.01 34.39 -11.90
N ASP A 43 -19.87 35.17 -12.57
CA ASP A 43 -21.29 35.23 -12.26
C ASP A 43 -21.99 33.89 -12.55
N ARG A 44 -21.64 33.26 -13.68
CA ARG A 44 -22.15 31.92 -14.02
C ARG A 44 -21.71 30.87 -13.00
N LEU A 45 -20.43 30.84 -12.59
CA LEU A 45 -19.98 29.88 -11.57
C LEU A 45 -20.66 30.09 -10.22
N LYS A 46 -20.79 31.34 -9.76
CA LYS A 46 -21.49 31.67 -8.51
C LYS A 46 -22.98 31.29 -8.56
N LEU A 47 -23.62 31.46 -9.72
CA LEU A 47 -25.01 31.09 -9.94
C LEU A 47 -25.19 29.56 -9.96
N TRP A 48 -24.32 28.83 -10.66
CA TRP A 48 -24.45 27.39 -10.82
C TRP A 48 -24.04 26.62 -9.55
N ILE A 49 -22.98 27.05 -8.86
CA ILE A 49 -22.45 26.36 -7.68
C ILE A 49 -22.31 27.36 -6.53
N PRO A 50 -23.43 27.84 -5.95
CA PRO A 50 -23.42 28.89 -4.92
C PRO A 50 -22.71 28.45 -3.64
N SER A 51 -22.68 27.14 -3.35
CA SER A 51 -22.00 26.54 -2.20
C SER A 51 -20.47 26.65 -2.24
N LEU A 52 -19.87 26.98 -3.40
CA LEU A 52 -18.46 27.39 -3.47
C LEU A 52 -18.13 28.58 -2.54
N PHE A 53 -19.15 29.31 -2.07
CA PHE A 53 -19.00 30.30 -1.01
C PHE A 53 -18.34 29.72 0.25
N GLU A 54 -18.60 28.47 0.63
CA GLU A 54 -18.02 27.86 1.84
C GLU A 54 -16.52 27.57 1.70
N HIS A 55 -15.97 27.61 0.48
CA HIS A 55 -14.54 27.41 0.26
C HIS A 55 -13.73 28.64 0.69
N ARG A 56 -12.91 28.44 1.70
CA ARG A 56 -12.16 29.50 2.38
C ARG A 56 -10.94 30.02 1.60
N CYS A 57 -10.38 29.21 0.69
CA CYS A 57 -9.17 29.54 -0.08
C CYS A 57 -8.03 30.06 0.84
N SER A 58 -7.04 30.78 0.31
CA SER A 58 -5.99 31.46 1.07
C SER A 58 -6.49 32.57 2.02
N VAL A 59 -7.74 33.03 1.87
CA VAL A 59 -8.33 34.09 2.70
C VAL A 59 -8.75 33.55 4.08
N GLY A 60 -9.05 32.26 4.19
CA GLY A 60 -9.29 31.58 5.47
C GLY A 60 -10.69 31.76 6.05
N GLU A 61 -11.58 32.47 5.35
CA GLU A 61 -12.94 32.79 5.78
C GLU A 61 -13.97 32.39 4.71
N PRO A 62 -15.23 32.07 5.08
CA PRO A 62 -16.32 31.86 4.12
C PRO A 62 -16.45 33.05 3.16
N GLY A 63 -16.70 32.77 1.88
CA GLY A 63 -16.68 33.73 0.77
C GLY A 63 -15.28 34.06 0.25
N GLY A 64 -14.23 33.56 0.89
CA GLY A 64 -12.84 33.82 0.51
C GLY A 64 -12.51 33.42 -0.94
N PHE A 65 -13.04 32.29 -1.41
CA PHE A 65 -12.88 31.89 -2.81
C PHE A 65 -13.60 32.82 -3.79
N PHE A 66 -14.81 33.31 -3.46
CA PHE A 66 -15.52 34.28 -4.31
C PHE A 66 -14.78 35.62 -4.39
N GLN A 67 -14.22 36.10 -3.28
CA GLN A 67 -13.35 37.28 -3.30
C GLN A 67 -12.12 37.05 -4.20
N ARG A 68 -11.57 35.83 -4.21
CA ARG A 68 -10.43 35.46 -5.07
C ARG A 68 -10.81 35.41 -6.55
N LEU A 69 -12.00 34.91 -6.89
CA LEU A 69 -12.54 34.93 -8.25
C LEU A 69 -12.68 36.36 -8.79
N GLU A 70 -13.18 37.29 -7.97
CA GLU A 70 -13.34 38.71 -8.33
C GLU A 70 -12.00 39.43 -8.49
N ARG A 71 -11.04 39.17 -7.59
CA ARG A 71 -9.68 39.73 -7.72
C ARG A 71 -8.91 39.17 -8.91
N GLY A 72 -9.33 38.03 -9.43
CA GLY A 72 -8.63 37.31 -10.48
C GLY A 72 -7.77 36.17 -9.94
N THR A 73 -7.99 34.98 -10.49
CA THR A 73 -7.17 33.79 -10.30
C THR A 73 -7.19 32.93 -11.56
N TYR A 74 -6.18 32.06 -11.71
CA TYR A 74 -6.06 31.18 -12.87
C TYR A 74 -7.02 29.99 -12.83
N LEU A 75 -7.42 29.53 -14.02
CA LEU A 75 -8.38 28.43 -14.19
C LEU A 75 -7.97 27.11 -13.52
N ALA A 76 -6.68 26.81 -13.42
CA ALA A 76 -6.21 25.59 -12.74
C ALA A 76 -6.60 25.57 -11.25
N HIS A 77 -6.47 26.72 -10.58
CA HIS A 77 -6.87 26.89 -9.19
C HIS A 77 -8.41 26.89 -9.04
N ILE A 78 -9.14 27.40 -10.03
CA ILE A 78 -10.61 27.36 -10.02
C ILE A 78 -11.11 25.93 -10.19
N LEU A 79 -10.51 25.19 -11.12
CA LEU A 79 -10.80 23.77 -11.35
C LEU A 79 -10.66 22.98 -10.05
N GLU A 80 -9.58 23.17 -9.30
CA GLU A 80 -9.36 22.54 -7.98
C GLU A 80 -10.59 22.67 -7.06
N HIS A 81 -11.06 23.90 -6.87
CA HIS A 81 -12.21 24.20 -6.01
C HIS A 81 -13.52 23.61 -6.55
N VAL A 82 -13.75 23.71 -7.87
CA VAL A 82 -14.96 23.14 -8.50
C VAL A 82 -14.99 21.63 -8.36
N VAL A 83 -13.86 20.92 -8.53
CA VAL A 83 -13.82 19.46 -8.35
C VAL A 83 -14.16 19.05 -6.93
N LEU A 84 -13.56 19.71 -5.94
CA LEU A 84 -13.85 19.42 -4.53
C LEU A 84 -15.32 19.63 -4.23
N GLU A 85 -15.90 20.73 -4.69
CA GLU A 85 -17.31 21.03 -4.43
C GLU A 85 -18.27 20.07 -5.13
N LEU A 86 -17.99 19.64 -6.37
CA LEU A 86 -18.80 18.63 -7.05
C LEU A 86 -18.80 17.29 -6.30
N GLN A 87 -17.67 16.91 -5.68
CA GLN A 87 -17.60 15.73 -4.81
C GLN A 87 -18.45 15.93 -3.54
N CYS A 88 -18.35 17.10 -2.89
CA CYS A 88 -19.16 17.45 -1.71
C CYS A 88 -20.67 17.43 -2.00
N LEU A 89 -21.11 18.01 -3.12
CA LEU A 89 -22.51 17.99 -3.58
C LEU A 89 -23.02 16.59 -3.93
N ALA A 90 -22.11 15.66 -4.23
CA ALA A 90 -22.41 14.24 -4.40
C ALA A 90 -22.43 13.46 -3.07
N GLY A 91 -22.22 14.12 -1.92
CA GLY A 91 -22.23 13.50 -0.59
C GLY A 91 -20.88 12.91 -0.16
N ILE A 92 -19.79 13.25 -0.85
CA ILE A 92 -18.45 12.73 -0.60
C ILE A 92 -17.68 13.74 0.26
N GLN A 93 -17.09 13.29 1.37
CA GLN A 93 -16.34 14.16 2.27
C GLN A 93 -14.87 14.25 1.83
N VAL A 94 -14.52 15.33 1.14
CA VAL A 94 -13.15 15.66 0.72
C VAL A 94 -12.89 17.15 0.94
N GLY A 95 -11.62 17.54 1.11
CA GLY A 95 -11.31 18.95 1.36
C GLY A 95 -9.90 19.40 0.97
N TYR A 96 -9.00 18.48 0.65
CA TYR A 96 -7.64 18.85 0.26
C TYR A 96 -7.53 19.11 -1.25
N GLY A 97 -7.08 20.32 -1.59
CA GLY A 97 -6.74 20.76 -2.93
C GLY A 97 -5.39 21.49 -2.93
N LYS A 98 -4.61 21.33 -3.99
CA LYS A 98 -3.40 22.14 -4.20
C LYS A 98 -3.04 22.28 -5.68
N THR A 99 -2.82 23.51 -6.12
CA THR A 99 -2.38 23.82 -7.47
C THR A 99 -0.95 24.33 -7.47
N ARG A 100 -0.10 23.79 -8.34
CA ARG A 100 1.27 24.26 -8.58
C ARG A 100 1.53 24.42 -10.08
N LEU A 101 2.23 25.48 -10.45
CA LEU A 101 2.75 25.65 -11.81
C LEU A 101 3.88 24.62 -12.06
N THR A 102 3.99 24.13 -13.28
CA THR A 102 5.13 23.32 -13.73
C THR A 102 6.17 24.18 -14.45
N HIS A 103 7.35 23.64 -14.75
CA HIS A 103 8.33 24.33 -15.60
C HIS A 103 7.84 24.54 -17.04
N GLN A 104 6.81 23.80 -17.49
CA GLN A 104 6.17 24.05 -18.77
C GLN A 104 5.15 25.19 -18.64
N GLU A 105 5.36 26.24 -19.41
CA GLU A 105 4.49 27.42 -19.42
C GLU A 105 3.03 27.05 -19.73
N GLY A 106 2.09 27.55 -18.92
CA GLY A 106 0.65 27.27 -19.08
C GLY A 106 0.19 25.90 -18.58
N VAL A 107 1.10 25.06 -18.05
CA VAL A 107 0.78 23.73 -17.51
C VAL A 107 0.90 23.71 -15.99
N TYR A 108 -0.14 23.18 -15.35
CA TYR A 108 -0.28 23.14 -13.89
C TYR A 108 -0.48 21.70 -13.39
N LYS A 109 0.07 21.39 -12.22
CA LYS A 109 -0.31 20.22 -11.42
C LYS A 109 -1.44 20.62 -10.47
N VAL A 110 -2.58 19.96 -10.60
CA VAL A 110 -3.74 20.13 -9.72
C VAL A 110 -3.91 18.84 -8.92
N ALA A 111 -3.63 18.91 -7.62
CA ALA A 111 -3.73 17.81 -6.67
C ALA A 111 -5.07 17.91 -5.93
N ILE A 112 -5.91 16.88 -6.03
CA ILE A 112 -7.25 16.85 -5.44
C ILE A 112 -7.45 15.55 -4.65
N GLU A 113 -7.91 15.66 -3.41
CA GLU A 113 -8.32 14.51 -2.60
C GLU A 113 -9.53 13.78 -3.22
N TYR A 114 -9.53 12.45 -3.09
CA TYR A 114 -10.65 11.60 -3.49
C TYR A 114 -10.84 10.47 -2.48
N ASP A 115 -12.09 10.03 -2.30
CA ASP A 115 -12.40 8.80 -1.56
C ASP A 115 -12.42 7.58 -2.50
N GLU A 116 -13.04 7.72 -3.68
CA GLU A 116 -13.11 6.69 -4.73
C GLU A 116 -12.53 7.19 -6.07
N GLU A 117 -11.64 6.42 -6.68
CA GLU A 117 -10.80 6.85 -7.79
C GLU A 117 -11.57 7.17 -9.07
N TYR A 118 -12.53 6.32 -9.47
CA TYR A 118 -13.31 6.54 -10.69
C TYR A 118 -14.21 7.77 -10.55
N THR A 119 -14.82 7.92 -9.39
CA THR A 119 -15.70 9.04 -9.03
C THR A 119 -14.93 10.36 -8.98
N GLY A 120 -13.73 10.38 -8.40
CA GLY A 120 -12.88 11.57 -8.40
C GLY A 120 -12.43 11.98 -9.81
N LYS A 121 -12.10 11.01 -10.68
CA LYS A 121 -11.78 11.28 -12.10
C LYS A 121 -12.98 11.83 -12.87
N LEU A 122 -14.17 11.31 -12.61
CA LEU A 122 -15.41 11.82 -13.18
C LEU A 122 -15.71 13.25 -12.72
N ALA A 123 -15.46 13.56 -11.44
CA ALA A 123 -15.60 14.93 -10.91
C ALA A 123 -14.60 15.90 -11.56
N LEU A 124 -13.36 15.45 -11.83
CA LEU A 124 -12.35 16.21 -12.61
C LEU A 124 -12.84 16.57 -14.02
N GLU A 125 -13.40 15.59 -14.73
CA GLU A 125 -13.97 15.78 -16.07
C GLU A 125 -15.17 16.74 -16.03
N ALA A 126 -16.09 16.54 -15.09
CA ALA A 126 -17.26 17.39 -14.88
C ALA A 126 -16.85 18.85 -14.61
N ALA A 127 -15.92 19.06 -13.68
CA ALA A 127 -15.43 20.40 -13.35
C ALA A 127 -14.81 21.11 -14.56
N ARG A 128 -14.01 20.39 -15.35
CA ARG A 128 -13.42 20.93 -16.58
C ARG A 128 -14.51 21.41 -17.54
N ASN A 129 -15.53 20.59 -17.76
CA ASN A 129 -16.63 20.89 -18.69
C ASN A 129 -17.48 22.07 -18.17
N ILE A 130 -17.77 22.12 -16.87
CA ILE A 130 -18.49 23.23 -16.25
C ILE A 130 -17.70 24.54 -16.35
N CYS A 131 -16.38 24.52 -16.10
CA CYS A 131 -15.54 25.69 -16.28
C CYS A 131 -15.51 26.16 -17.74
N LEU A 132 -15.39 25.25 -18.71
CA LEU A 132 -15.45 25.61 -20.13
C LEU A 132 -16.83 26.15 -20.53
N ALA A 133 -17.92 25.59 -20.01
CA ALA A 133 -19.26 26.10 -20.25
C ALA A 133 -19.44 27.51 -19.65
N ALA A 134 -18.88 27.75 -18.47
CA ALA A 134 -18.86 29.07 -17.85
C ALA A 134 -18.02 30.07 -18.66
N ILE A 135 -17.00 29.64 -19.40
CA ILE A 135 -16.21 30.53 -20.27
C ILE A 135 -16.97 30.86 -21.55
N ASN A 136 -17.60 29.84 -22.16
CA ASN A 136 -18.22 29.93 -23.48
C ASN A 136 -19.69 30.37 -23.46
N ASP A 137 -20.25 30.65 -22.28
CA ASP A 137 -21.67 30.97 -22.09
C ASP A 137 -22.62 29.88 -22.62
N THR A 138 -22.28 28.62 -22.34
CA THR A 138 -23.11 27.46 -22.69
C THR A 138 -23.70 26.81 -21.43
N ASN A 139 -24.65 25.88 -21.61
CA ASN A 139 -25.23 25.14 -20.50
C ASN A 139 -24.16 24.33 -19.74
N SER A 140 -24.18 24.40 -18.41
CA SER A 140 -23.24 23.67 -17.54
C SER A 140 -23.52 22.18 -17.43
N GLU A 141 -24.77 21.76 -17.70
CA GLU A 141 -25.26 20.41 -17.44
C GLU A 141 -24.99 19.93 -16.00
N LEU A 142 -24.92 20.85 -15.03
CA LEU A 142 -24.50 20.56 -13.65
C LEU A 142 -25.29 19.40 -13.03
N GLU A 143 -26.61 19.42 -13.13
CA GLU A 143 -27.47 18.36 -12.56
C GLU A 143 -27.18 16.98 -13.17
N LEU A 144 -26.94 16.93 -14.48
CA LEU A 144 -26.58 15.68 -15.17
C LEU A 144 -25.22 15.15 -14.69
N TRP A 145 -24.24 16.03 -14.48
CA TRP A 145 -22.95 15.64 -13.92
C TRP A 145 -23.08 15.17 -12.47
N LEU A 146 -23.82 15.88 -11.63
CA LEU A 146 -24.04 15.50 -10.23
C LEU A 146 -24.74 14.14 -10.13
N GLU A 147 -25.72 13.86 -10.99
CA GLU A 147 -26.37 12.54 -11.05
C GLU A 147 -25.37 11.44 -11.41
N LYS A 148 -24.52 11.66 -12.43
CA LYS A 148 -23.48 10.70 -12.82
C LYS A 148 -22.46 10.46 -11.70
N ILE A 149 -22.02 11.51 -11.00
CA ILE A 149 -21.07 11.41 -9.89
C ILE A 149 -21.71 10.63 -8.73
N LYS A 150 -22.95 10.94 -8.35
CA LYS A 150 -23.70 10.21 -7.31
C LYS A 150 -23.87 8.74 -7.68
N GLN A 151 -24.29 8.42 -8.90
CA GLN A 151 -24.44 7.04 -9.38
C GLN A 151 -23.10 6.28 -9.37
N SER A 152 -22.01 6.94 -9.78
CA SER A 152 -20.66 6.37 -9.70
C SER A 152 -20.25 6.07 -8.26
N TYR A 153 -20.46 7.02 -7.34
CA TYR A 153 -20.12 6.84 -5.94
C TYR A 153 -20.95 5.74 -5.30
N GLU A 154 -22.28 5.72 -5.48
CA GLU A 154 -23.15 4.66 -4.95
C GLU A 154 -22.76 3.25 -5.43
N LYS A 155 -22.23 3.14 -6.65
CA LYS A 155 -21.80 1.86 -7.23
C LYS A 155 -20.52 1.32 -6.60
N TYR A 156 -19.58 2.20 -6.27
CA TYR A 156 -18.22 1.82 -5.86
C TYR A 156 -17.88 2.10 -4.39
N LYS A 157 -18.72 2.85 -3.67
CA LYS A 157 -18.52 3.14 -2.24
C LYS A 157 -18.54 1.86 -1.42
N LEU A 158 -17.91 1.94 -0.26
CA LEU A 158 -17.92 0.87 0.72
C LEU A 158 -19.33 0.64 1.28
N THR A 159 -19.66 -0.64 1.52
CA THR A 159 -20.84 -1.00 2.31
C THR A 159 -20.70 -0.50 3.76
N PRO A 160 -21.80 -0.33 4.52
CA PRO A 160 -21.72 0.13 5.92
C PRO A 160 -20.77 -0.70 6.79
N LEU A 161 -20.77 -2.03 6.64
CA LEU A 161 -19.83 -2.91 7.34
C LEU A 161 -18.38 -2.63 6.95
N GLN A 162 -18.09 -2.55 5.66
CA GLN A 162 -16.73 -2.29 5.17
C GLN A 162 -16.21 -0.93 5.63
N GLU A 163 -17.08 0.09 5.65
CA GLU A 163 -16.75 1.43 6.16
C GLU A 163 -16.45 1.39 7.66
N ALA A 164 -17.29 0.72 8.45
CA ALA A 164 -17.05 0.53 9.87
C ALA A 164 -15.75 -0.25 10.14
N LEU A 165 -15.48 -1.33 9.38
CA LEU A 165 -14.23 -2.08 9.44
C LEU A 165 -13.02 -1.21 9.07
N ARG A 166 -13.09 -0.42 7.99
CA ARG A 166 -12.05 0.54 7.59
C ARG A 166 -11.75 1.52 8.73
N LYS A 167 -12.79 2.10 9.33
CA LYS A 167 -12.68 3.08 10.43
C LYS A 167 -12.05 2.46 11.69
N GLN A 168 -12.52 1.30 12.12
CA GLN A 168 -12.01 0.64 13.32
C GLN A 168 -10.61 0.04 13.10
N ALA A 169 -10.33 -0.52 11.92
CA ALA A 169 -9.00 -0.99 11.54
C ALA A 169 -7.99 0.16 11.56
N LYS A 170 -8.34 1.32 10.99
CA LYS A 170 -7.51 2.53 11.03
C LYS A 170 -7.16 2.97 12.46
N LYS A 171 -8.13 2.93 13.40
CA LYS A 171 -7.88 3.25 14.82
C LYS A 171 -6.92 2.27 15.49
N ARG A 172 -6.99 0.99 15.12
CA ARG A 172 -6.09 -0.07 15.60
C ARG A 172 -4.77 -0.18 14.83
N GLY A 173 -4.53 0.71 13.86
CA GLY A 173 -3.35 0.65 12.99
C GLY A 173 -3.34 -0.50 11.99
N ILE A 174 -4.45 -1.23 11.83
CA ILE A 174 -4.56 -2.41 10.96
C ILE A 174 -4.72 -1.97 9.49
N PRO A 175 -3.82 -2.40 8.57
CA PRO A 175 -3.97 -2.15 7.14
C PRO A 175 -5.31 -2.69 6.62
N PHE A 176 -6.01 -1.90 5.81
CA PHE A 176 -7.27 -2.27 5.17
C PHE A 176 -7.12 -2.19 3.66
N GLN A 177 -7.63 -3.20 2.96
CA GLN A 177 -7.64 -3.20 1.51
C GLN A 177 -8.89 -3.88 0.95
N ILE A 178 -9.44 -3.32 -0.13
CA ILE A 178 -10.47 -3.95 -0.94
C ILE A 178 -9.79 -4.90 -1.94
N LEU A 179 -10.27 -6.14 -2.03
CA LEU A 179 -9.85 -7.13 -3.02
C LEU A 179 -10.89 -7.28 -4.14
N ALA A 180 -12.17 -7.24 -3.78
CA ALA A 180 -13.32 -7.20 -4.67
C ALA A 180 -14.49 -6.46 -3.98
N GLN A 181 -15.59 -6.22 -4.69
CA GLN A 181 -16.72 -5.44 -4.17
C GLN A 181 -17.25 -5.96 -2.81
N ASP A 182 -17.31 -7.28 -2.63
CA ASP A 182 -17.79 -7.93 -1.41
C ASP A 182 -16.66 -8.57 -0.58
N MET A 183 -15.39 -8.34 -0.94
CA MET A 183 -14.25 -9.02 -0.31
C MET A 183 -13.15 -8.03 0.07
N ILE A 184 -12.77 -8.05 1.35
CA ILE A 184 -11.71 -7.22 1.90
C ILE A 184 -10.59 -8.05 2.50
N GLN A 185 -9.45 -7.40 2.67
CA GLN A 185 -8.30 -7.89 3.42
C GLN A 185 -7.94 -6.90 4.52
N LEU A 186 -7.66 -7.45 5.69
CA LEU A 186 -7.11 -6.76 6.85
C LEU A 186 -5.69 -7.29 7.09
N GLY A 187 -4.74 -6.45 7.50
CA GLY A 187 -3.37 -6.86 7.76
C GLY A 187 -2.52 -7.17 6.51
N GLN A 188 -1.26 -7.53 6.75
CA GLN A 188 -0.22 -7.74 5.73
C GLN A 188 0.57 -9.02 5.98
N GLY A 189 1.17 -9.56 4.92
CA GLY A 189 2.00 -10.77 5.00
C GLY A 189 1.23 -11.96 5.60
N PHE A 190 1.89 -12.71 6.47
CA PHE A 190 1.27 -13.84 7.18
C PHE A 190 0.20 -13.44 8.21
N LYS A 191 0.12 -12.16 8.59
CA LYS A 191 -0.90 -11.66 9.51
C LYS A 191 -2.20 -11.28 8.83
N GLN A 192 -2.28 -11.38 7.50
CA GLN A 192 -3.48 -10.98 6.80
C GLN A 192 -4.70 -11.84 7.19
N ARG A 193 -5.87 -11.20 7.17
CA ARG A 193 -7.19 -11.79 7.39
C ARG A 193 -8.14 -11.34 6.30
N ARG A 194 -9.10 -12.17 5.92
CA ARG A 194 -10.05 -11.88 4.83
C ARG A 194 -11.48 -11.98 5.32
N ILE A 195 -12.30 -11.06 4.81
CA ILE A 195 -13.74 -11.04 5.06
C ILE A 195 -14.46 -10.93 3.72
N LYS A 196 -15.46 -11.78 3.51
CA LYS A 196 -16.34 -11.75 2.35
C LYS A 196 -17.79 -11.63 2.81
N GLY A 197 -18.46 -10.52 2.52
CA GLY A 197 -19.74 -10.19 3.15
C GLY A 197 -19.55 -10.06 4.67
N SER A 198 -20.20 -10.93 5.45
CA SER A 198 -20.01 -11.06 6.89
C SER A 198 -19.20 -12.32 7.28
N LEU A 199 -18.81 -13.15 6.31
CA LEU A 199 -17.99 -14.36 6.52
C LEU A 199 -16.51 -14.00 6.69
N THR A 200 -15.85 -14.54 7.71
CA THR A 200 -14.40 -14.41 7.89
C THR A 200 -13.65 -15.69 7.47
N ASP A 201 -12.33 -15.61 7.42
CA ASP A 201 -11.45 -16.77 7.20
C ASP A 201 -11.27 -17.69 8.43
N HIS A 202 -11.87 -17.36 9.57
CA HIS A 202 -11.99 -18.27 10.71
C HIS A 202 -13.13 -19.28 10.53
N THR A 203 -14.21 -18.91 9.83
CA THR A 203 -15.29 -19.86 9.51
C THR A 203 -14.83 -20.82 8.42
N SER A 204 -14.70 -22.10 8.77
CA SER A 204 -14.31 -23.14 7.81
C SER A 204 -15.42 -23.43 6.79
N ALA A 205 -15.04 -23.95 5.63
CA ALA A 205 -15.99 -24.46 4.64
C ALA A 205 -16.89 -25.58 5.21
N VAL A 206 -16.37 -26.36 6.17
CA VAL A 206 -17.12 -27.40 6.89
C VAL A 206 -18.19 -26.78 7.77
N ALA A 207 -17.85 -25.77 8.56
CA ALA A 207 -18.81 -25.06 9.44
C ALA A 207 -19.92 -24.39 8.62
N SER A 208 -19.57 -23.72 7.52
CA SER A 208 -20.55 -23.15 6.58
C SER A 208 -21.46 -24.22 5.97
N TRP A 209 -20.92 -25.39 5.63
CA TRP A 209 -21.71 -26.50 5.09
C TRP A 209 -22.64 -27.12 6.14
N ILE A 210 -22.18 -27.26 7.40
CA ILE A 210 -23.03 -27.73 8.49
C ILE A 210 -24.21 -26.77 8.70
N ALA A 211 -23.97 -25.46 8.70
CA ALA A 211 -25.04 -24.46 8.81
C ALA A 211 -26.03 -24.52 7.63
N TYR A 212 -25.54 -24.82 6.44
CA TYR A 212 -26.36 -25.02 5.23
C TYR A 212 -27.24 -26.28 5.31
N ASP A 213 -26.79 -27.33 6.00
CA ASP A 213 -27.53 -28.58 6.25
C ASP A 213 -28.14 -28.59 7.65
N TRP A 214 -29.35 -28.05 7.80
CA TRP A 214 -30.01 -27.94 9.11
C TRP A 214 -30.19 -29.30 9.81
N PHE A 215 -30.33 -30.41 9.07
CA PHE A 215 -30.44 -31.73 9.68
C PHE A 215 -29.17 -32.08 10.45
N THR A 216 -28.01 -31.83 9.85
CA THR A 216 -26.71 -32.04 10.49
C THR A 216 -26.49 -31.04 11.63
N ALA A 217 -26.78 -29.76 11.41
CA ALA A 217 -26.64 -28.74 12.46
C ALA A 217 -27.49 -29.06 13.69
N SER A 218 -28.79 -29.32 13.50
CA SER A 218 -29.70 -29.62 14.61
C SER A 218 -29.28 -30.86 15.39
N LYS A 219 -28.77 -31.91 14.73
CA LYS A 219 -28.24 -33.08 15.42
C LYS A 219 -27.05 -32.72 16.33
N LEU A 220 -26.08 -31.95 15.82
CA LEU A 220 -24.92 -31.53 16.62
C LEU A 220 -25.32 -30.66 17.81
N LEU A 221 -26.33 -29.80 17.64
CA LEU A 221 -26.89 -29.00 18.73
C LEU A 221 -27.64 -29.87 19.75
N ALA A 222 -28.43 -30.84 19.30
CA ALA A 222 -29.15 -31.77 20.19
C ALA A 222 -28.18 -32.63 21.01
N ASP A 223 -27.11 -33.14 20.41
CA ASP A 223 -26.14 -34.04 21.05
C ASP A 223 -25.42 -33.39 22.25
N VAL A 224 -25.40 -32.04 22.32
CA VAL A 224 -24.84 -31.28 23.46
C VAL A 224 -25.92 -30.75 24.42
N GLY A 225 -27.19 -31.07 24.19
CA GLY A 225 -28.32 -30.66 25.04
C GLY A 225 -28.93 -29.30 24.70
N LEU A 226 -28.67 -28.72 23.53
CA LEU A 226 -29.38 -27.50 23.11
C LEU A 226 -30.79 -27.83 22.58
N PRO A 227 -31.80 -27.01 22.91
CA PRO A 227 -33.18 -27.29 22.52
C PRO A 227 -33.37 -27.08 21.02
N VAL A 228 -33.59 -28.17 20.29
CA VAL A 228 -33.96 -28.18 18.87
C VAL A 228 -35.17 -29.09 18.67
N PRO A 229 -36.04 -28.83 17.68
CA PRO A 229 -37.19 -29.68 17.46
C PRO A 229 -36.73 -31.05 16.92
N PRO A 230 -37.28 -32.16 17.45
CA PRO A 230 -37.09 -33.47 16.86
C PRO A 230 -37.42 -33.43 15.38
N ASN A 231 -36.54 -34.00 14.56
CA ASN A 231 -36.70 -33.91 13.12
C ASN A 231 -36.13 -35.12 12.39
N ILE A 232 -36.68 -35.39 11.20
CA ILE A 232 -36.22 -36.45 10.30
C ILE A 232 -35.95 -35.89 8.91
N SER A 233 -34.97 -36.47 8.21
CA SER A 233 -34.69 -36.15 6.81
C SER A 233 -35.47 -37.12 5.92
N VAL A 234 -36.14 -36.57 4.91
CA VAL A 234 -36.91 -37.31 3.90
C VAL A 234 -36.55 -36.81 2.50
N SER A 235 -36.74 -37.64 1.48
CA SER A 235 -36.42 -37.32 0.09
C SER A 235 -37.53 -37.67 -0.91
N GLU A 236 -38.52 -38.44 -0.48
CA GLU A 236 -39.62 -38.90 -1.34
C GLU A 236 -41.00 -38.65 -0.69
N LEU A 237 -42.03 -38.45 -1.53
CA LEU A 237 -43.40 -38.23 -1.07
C LEU A 237 -43.94 -39.35 -0.15
N PRO A 238 -43.71 -40.65 -0.44
CA PRO A 238 -44.22 -41.72 0.42
C PRO A 238 -43.65 -41.66 1.85
N GLU A 239 -42.44 -41.15 2.04
CA GLU A 239 -41.84 -40.98 3.36
C GLU A 239 -42.55 -39.87 4.15
N VAL A 240 -42.96 -38.79 3.47
CA VAL A 240 -43.72 -37.69 4.08
C VAL A 240 -45.14 -38.14 4.44
N GLU A 241 -45.80 -38.88 3.55
CA GLU A 241 -47.14 -39.44 3.79
C GLU A 241 -47.13 -40.47 4.94
N ALA A 242 -46.07 -41.28 5.03
CA ALA A 242 -45.87 -42.21 6.13
C ALA A 242 -45.68 -41.47 7.45
N TYR A 243 -44.88 -40.39 7.47
CA TYR A 243 -44.72 -39.54 8.65
C TYR A 243 -46.06 -38.90 9.07
N ALA A 244 -46.82 -38.34 8.13
CA ALA A 244 -48.13 -37.74 8.39
C ALA A 244 -49.12 -38.77 8.98
N SER A 245 -49.09 -40.01 8.48
CA SER A 245 -49.94 -41.10 8.96
C SER A 245 -49.57 -41.58 10.37
N GLN A 246 -48.29 -41.50 10.74
CA GLN A 246 -47.79 -41.92 12.05
C GLN A 246 -47.91 -40.84 13.13
N MET A 247 -47.51 -39.60 12.79
CA MET A 247 -47.40 -38.51 13.76
C MET A 247 -48.64 -37.60 13.77
N GLY A 248 -49.46 -37.62 12.71
CA GLY A 248 -50.61 -36.73 12.55
C GLY A 248 -50.23 -35.30 12.09
N PHE A 249 -51.24 -34.44 12.00
CA PHE A 249 -51.11 -33.02 11.68
C PHE A 249 -51.32 -32.15 12.94
N PRO A 250 -50.72 -30.94 13.04
CA PRO A 250 -49.82 -30.33 12.05
C PRO A 250 -48.37 -30.83 12.15
N PHE A 251 -47.57 -30.61 11.11
CA PHE A 251 -46.11 -30.71 11.17
C PHE A 251 -45.43 -29.68 10.27
N LEU A 252 -44.12 -29.53 10.42
CA LEU A 252 -43.31 -28.59 9.66
C LEU A 252 -42.56 -29.27 8.54
N LEU A 253 -42.59 -28.64 7.36
CA LEU A 253 -41.82 -29.06 6.20
C LEU A 253 -40.87 -27.93 5.79
N ARG A 254 -39.58 -28.23 5.67
CA ARG A 254 -38.59 -27.29 5.15
C ARG A 254 -37.55 -27.98 4.27
N PRO A 255 -36.92 -27.27 3.32
CA PRO A 255 -35.74 -27.80 2.63
C PRO A 255 -34.63 -28.11 3.63
N ARG A 256 -33.95 -29.25 3.44
CA ARG A 256 -32.78 -29.62 4.25
C ARG A 256 -31.61 -28.68 4.05
N TYR A 257 -31.43 -28.26 2.80
CA TYR A 257 -30.32 -27.46 2.32
C TYR A 257 -30.81 -26.05 1.96
N THR A 258 -30.41 -25.04 2.72
CA THR A 258 -30.80 -23.66 2.41
C THR A 258 -29.76 -22.63 2.82
N SER A 259 -29.53 -21.66 1.94
CA SER A 259 -28.68 -20.50 2.18
C SER A 259 -29.46 -19.22 2.48
N LYS A 260 -30.80 -19.27 2.43
CA LYS A 260 -31.70 -18.15 2.71
C LYS A 260 -32.69 -18.55 3.81
N SER A 261 -33.33 -17.58 4.46
CA SER A 261 -34.50 -17.87 5.29
C SER A 261 -35.56 -18.48 4.39
N ASN A 262 -35.86 -19.75 4.63
CA ASN A 262 -36.98 -20.42 4.00
C ASN A 262 -37.84 -20.93 5.15
N PRO A 263 -38.82 -20.13 5.60
CA PRO A 263 -39.57 -20.45 6.79
C PRO A 263 -40.21 -21.82 6.62
N ALA A 264 -40.16 -22.63 7.68
CA ALA A 264 -40.81 -23.92 7.66
C ALA A 264 -42.30 -23.75 7.33
N ILE A 265 -42.79 -24.53 6.37
CA ILE A 265 -44.19 -24.49 5.94
C ILE A 265 -44.97 -25.38 6.91
N ALA A 266 -46.00 -24.82 7.55
CA ALA A 266 -46.93 -25.59 8.36
C ALA A 266 -47.82 -26.43 7.44
N ILE A 267 -47.81 -27.74 7.67
CA ILE A 267 -48.69 -28.69 7.00
C ILE A 267 -49.79 -29.06 7.99
N GLU A 268 -50.98 -28.50 7.81
CA GLU A 268 -52.10 -28.66 8.75
C GLU A 268 -53.10 -29.74 8.32
N SER A 269 -53.06 -30.15 7.06
CA SER A 269 -53.93 -31.18 6.50
C SER A 269 -53.30 -31.89 5.30
N ALA A 270 -53.92 -32.99 4.87
CA ALA A 270 -53.49 -33.74 3.70
C ALA A 270 -53.65 -32.95 2.40
N GLU A 271 -54.64 -32.05 2.32
CA GLU A 271 -54.84 -31.15 1.18
C GLU A 271 -53.67 -30.17 1.04
N ILE A 272 -53.28 -29.50 2.14
CA ILE A 272 -52.14 -28.57 2.16
C ILE A 272 -50.84 -29.32 1.82
N LEU A 273 -50.66 -30.53 2.35
CA LEU A 273 -49.50 -31.37 2.01
C LEU A 273 -49.40 -31.58 0.50
N SER A 274 -50.50 -31.95 -0.15
CA SER A 274 -50.56 -32.18 -1.58
C SER A 274 -50.25 -30.92 -2.39
N GLU A 275 -50.80 -29.76 -1.97
CA GLU A 275 -50.54 -28.47 -2.62
C GLU A 275 -49.08 -28.01 -2.50
N VAL A 276 -48.49 -28.14 -1.31
CA VAL A 276 -47.10 -27.77 -1.05
C VAL A 276 -46.17 -28.69 -1.81
N PHE A 277 -46.45 -30.00 -1.81
CA PHE A 277 -45.62 -30.98 -2.51
C PHE A 277 -45.69 -30.84 -4.03
N ALA A 278 -46.82 -30.40 -4.60
CA ALA A 278 -46.91 -30.07 -6.03
C ALA A 278 -45.97 -28.93 -6.45
N LYS A 279 -45.56 -28.07 -5.52
CA LYS A 279 -44.62 -26.94 -5.74
C LYS A 279 -43.18 -27.30 -5.39
N ILE A 280 -42.95 -28.45 -4.77
CA ILE A 280 -41.63 -28.93 -4.35
C ILE A 280 -40.86 -29.49 -5.54
N LYS A 281 -39.57 -29.18 -5.64
CA LYS A 281 -38.70 -29.70 -6.70
C LYS A 281 -38.33 -31.14 -6.42
N ALA A 282 -38.63 -32.04 -7.36
CA ALA A 282 -38.22 -33.44 -7.31
C ALA A 282 -36.70 -33.58 -7.04
N LYS A 283 -36.32 -34.56 -6.20
CA LYS A 283 -34.92 -34.87 -5.78
C LYS A 283 -34.29 -33.88 -4.79
N THR A 284 -35.07 -33.05 -4.11
CA THR A 284 -34.60 -32.20 -3.00
C THR A 284 -34.86 -32.92 -1.67
N HIS A 285 -33.91 -32.88 -0.74
CA HIS A 285 -34.13 -33.41 0.62
C HIS A 285 -34.90 -32.39 1.46
N TYR A 286 -35.84 -32.88 2.25
CA TYR A 286 -36.65 -32.10 3.17
C TYR A 286 -36.45 -32.57 4.61
N ILE A 287 -36.75 -31.69 5.55
CA ILE A 287 -36.77 -31.97 6.97
C ILE A 287 -38.22 -31.84 7.44
N LEU A 288 -38.69 -32.90 8.11
CA LEU A 288 -39.95 -32.91 8.83
C LEU A 288 -39.67 -32.71 10.30
N SER A 289 -40.41 -31.82 10.96
CA SER A 289 -40.33 -31.64 12.42
C SER A 289 -41.69 -31.38 13.03
N GLU A 290 -41.82 -31.59 14.34
CA GLU A 290 -43.02 -31.23 15.08
C GLU A 290 -43.29 -29.71 14.98
N PRO A 291 -44.58 -29.28 14.98
CA PRO A 291 -44.94 -27.88 14.93
C PRO A 291 -44.68 -27.23 16.29
N MET A 292 -43.75 -26.27 16.30
CA MET A 292 -43.52 -25.39 17.45
C MET A 292 -43.85 -23.96 17.03
N TYR A 293 -45.07 -23.53 17.37
CA TYR A 293 -45.65 -22.23 17.02
C TYR A 293 -46.47 -21.61 18.15
N LYS A 294 -46.05 -21.83 19.40
CA LYS A 294 -46.70 -21.17 20.53
C LYS A 294 -45.94 -19.94 21.04
N GLY A 295 -44.74 -19.70 20.50
CA GLY A 295 -43.85 -18.62 20.91
C GLY A 295 -43.73 -17.47 19.91
N GLN A 296 -42.97 -16.46 20.32
CA GLN A 296 -42.57 -15.33 19.50
C GLN A 296 -41.32 -15.72 18.69
N ARG A 297 -41.36 -15.52 17.38
CA ARG A 297 -40.19 -15.71 16.50
C ARG A 297 -39.19 -14.59 16.68
N VAL A 298 -37.94 -14.96 16.96
CA VAL A 298 -36.84 -14.03 17.16
C VAL A 298 -35.61 -14.53 16.40
N TYR A 299 -34.81 -13.63 15.86
CA TYR A 299 -33.50 -13.98 15.31
C TYR A 299 -32.39 -13.34 16.13
N ALA A 300 -31.31 -14.08 16.38
CA ALA A 300 -30.15 -13.58 17.09
C ALA A 300 -28.96 -13.48 16.14
N LEU A 301 -28.32 -12.31 16.07
CA LEU A 301 -27.08 -12.12 15.35
C LEU A 301 -25.90 -12.28 16.32
N VAL A 302 -25.06 -13.27 16.07
CA VAL A 302 -23.77 -13.48 16.74
C VAL A 302 -22.66 -12.87 15.88
N VAL A 303 -21.77 -12.10 16.50
CA VAL A 303 -20.57 -11.54 15.87
C VAL A 303 -19.37 -11.76 16.80
N GLY A 304 -18.41 -12.56 16.37
CA GLY A 304 -17.27 -12.95 17.19
C GLY A 304 -17.69 -13.82 18.37
N THR A 305 -17.54 -13.29 19.58
CA THR A 305 -17.84 -14.00 20.84
C THR A 305 -19.07 -13.45 21.56
N GLU A 306 -19.82 -12.55 20.93
CA GLU A 306 -20.96 -11.86 21.53
C GLU A 306 -22.17 -11.84 20.59
N ILE A 307 -23.33 -11.57 21.18
CA ILE A 307 -24.57 -11.32 20.43
C ILE A 307 -24.57 -9.83 20.12
N ALA A 308 -24.66 -9.46 18.84
CA ALA A 308 -24.67 -8.07 18.42
C ALA A 308 -26.06 -7.45 18.54
N SER A 309 -27.11 -8.21 18.23
CA SER A 309 -28.50 -7.73 18.25
C SER A 309 -29.48 -8.90 18.11
N TYR A 310 -30.71 -8.70 18.55
CA TYR A 310 -31.84 -9.57 18.22
C TYR A 310 -32.77 -8.87 17.23
N LEU A 311 -33.58 -9.63 16.50
CA LEU A 311 -34.54 -9.12 15.52
C LEU A 311 -35.90 -9.79 15.75
N GLU A 312 -36.93 -8.97 15.92
CA GLU A 312 -38.31 -9.42 16.11
C GLU A 312 -39.19 -8.95 14.96
N ASP A 313 -40.19 -9.76 14.60
CA ASP A 313 -41.28 -9.31 13.74
C ASP A 313 -42.34 -8.60 14.59
N ILE A 314 -42.55 -7.32 14.30
CA ILE A 314 -43.59 -6.49 14.91
C ILE A 314 -44.49 -5.99 13.78
N ASP A 315 -45.70 -6.52 13.69
CA ASP A 315 -46.72 -6.15 12.70
C ASP A 315 -46.21 -6.23 11.23
N GLY A 316 -45.36 -7.21 10.92
CA GLY A 316 -44.79 -7.41 9.59
C GLY A 316 -43.51 -6.60 9.32
N ALA A 317 -42.99 -5.89 10.32
CA ALA A 317 -41.73 -5.16 10.25
C ALA A 317 -40.69 -5.80 11.18
N TRP A 318 -39.51 -6.10 10.63
CA TRP A 318 -38.37 -6.60 11.39
C TRP A 318 -37.68 -5.47 12.16
N VAL A 319 -37.75 -5.51 13.48
CA VAL A 319 -37.24 -4.46 14.39
C VAL A 319 -36.09 -5.01 15.23
N PRO A 320 -34.90 -4.37 15.20
CA PRO A 320 -33.80 -4.72 16.09
C PRO A 320 -34.15 -4.47 17.56
N LYS A 321 -33.71 -5.38 18.44
CA LYS A 321 -33.94 -5.34 19.88
C LYS A 321 -32.64 -5.41 20.65
N PRO A 322 -32.52 -4.66 21.77
CA PRO A 322 -31.33 -4.73 22.61
C PRO A 322 -31.24 -6.08 23.33
N ILE A 323 -30.00 -6.51 23.59
CA ILE A 323 -29.70 -7.79 24.24
C ILE A 323 -30.32 -7.87 25.65
N SER A 324 -30.47 -6.72 26.32
CA SER A 324 -31.05 -6.59 27.66
C SER A 324 -32.49 -7.10 27.78
N ASP A 325 -33.20 -7.20 26.65
CA ASP A 325 -34.59 -7.64 26.62
C ASP A 325 -34.72 -9.18 26.74
N TYR A 326 -33.59 -9.90 26.66
CA TYR A 326 -33.55 -11.36 26.63
C TYR A 326 -32.79 -11.97 27.81
N SER A 327 -33.11 -13.22 28.14
CA SER A 327 -32.49 -13.93 29.26
C SER A 327 -31.02 -14.27 29.00
N LYS A 328 -30.26 -14.41 30.08
CA LYS A 328 -28.85 -14.82 30.01
C LYS A 328 -28.72 -16.26 29.52
N GLU A 329 -29.67 -17.11 29.90
CA GLU A 329 -29.73 -18.53 29.52
C GLU A 329 -29.92 -18.66 28.01
N LEU A 330 -30.84 -17.89 27.41
CA LEU A 330 -31.01 -17.83 25.96
C LEU A 330 -29.71 -17.36 25.28
N SER A 331 -29.15 -16.26 25.77
CA SER A 331 -27.94 -15.67 25.18
C SER A 331 -26.76 -16.64 25.22
N GLN A 332 -26.59 -17.39 26.31
CA GLN A 332 -25.56 -18.44 26.40
C GLN A 332 -25.78 -19.57 25.41
N ALA A 333 -27.03 -20.03 25.24
CA ALA A 333 -27.36 -21.08 24.29
C ALA A 333 -27.12 -20.65 22.84
N VAL A 334 -27.45 -19.40 22.50
CA VAL A 334 -27.19 -18.80 21.19
C VAL A 334 -25.69 -18.79 20.87
N LEU A 335 -24.87 -18.32 21.80
CA LEU A 335 -23.41 -18.29 21.64
C LEU A 335 -22.81 -19.71 21.57
N MET A 336 -23.31 -20.63 22.39
CA MET A 336 -22.90 -22.02 22.40
C MET A 336 -23.21 -22.70 21.07
N ALA A 337 -24.41 -22.47 20.52
CA ALA A 337 -24.83 -23.00 19.23
C ALA A 337 -23.91 -22.54 18.09
N ALA A 338 -23.63 -21.24 17.98
CA ALA A 338 -22.70 -20.71 17.00
C ALA A 338 -21.30 -21.37 17.11
N LYS A 339 -20.80 -21.50 18.35
CA LYS A 339 -19.50 -22.12 18.63
C LYS A 339 -19.43 -23.61 18.28
N ILE A 340 -20.49 -24.37 18.53
CA ILE A 340 -20.56 -25.81 18.20
C ILE A 340 -20.51 -26.04 16.69
N ILE A 341 -21.24 -25.22 15.93
CA ILE A 341 -21.19 -25.29 14.46
C ILE A 341 -19.84 -24.78 13.94
N GLY A 342 -19.17 -23.89 14.68
CA GLY A 342 -17.89 -23.30 14.30
C GLY A 342 -18.06 -22.03 13.46
N LEU A 343 -19.12 -21.26 13.73
CA LEU A 343 -19.40 -19.98 13.09
C LEU A 343 -19.00 -18.84 14.01
N ASP A 344 -18.34 -17.85 13.44
CA ASP A 344 -17.98 -16.61 14.13
C ASP A 344 -18.93 -15.45 13.83
N VAL A 345 -19.56 -15.45 12.65
CA VAL A 345 -20.76 -14.65 12.39
C VAL A 345 -21.90 -15.58 12.04
N ALA A 346 -22.92 -15.59 12.89
CA ALA A 346 -24.04 -16.49 12.76
C ALA A 346 -25.36 -15.77 12.99
N GLU A 347 -26.38 -16.17 12.26
CA GLU A 347 -27.76 -15.80 12.55
C GLU A 347 -28.51 -17.05 13.00
N LEU A 348 -29.13 -16.98 14.17
CA LEU A 348 -29.91 -18.05 14.75
C LEU A 348 -31.38 -17.70 14.69
N GLU A 349 -32.22 -18.62 14.23
CA GLU A 349 -33.67 -18.51 14.25
C GLU A 349 -34.20 -19.22 15.50
N LEU A 350 -35.02 -18.52 16.28
CA LEU A 350 -35.47 -18.93 17.61
C LEU A 350 -36.99 -18.85 17.70
N ASP A 351 -37.59 -19.78 18.44
CA ASP A 351 -38.97 -19.71 18.92
C ASP A 351 -38.95 -19.54 20.45
N LEU A 352 -39.49 -18.42 20.94
CA LEU A 352 -39.49 -18.07 22.37
C LEU A 352 -40.88 -18.26 22.98
N ASN A 353 -41.02 -19.20 23.91
CA ASN A 353 -42.26 -19.36 24.66
C ASN A 353 -42.33 -18.33 25.80
N LEU A 354 -43.18 -17.32 25.60
CA LEU A 354 -43.35 -16.21 26.56
C LEU A 354 -43.93 -16.66 27.91
N SER A 355 -44.60 -17.81 27.97
CA SER A 355 -45.27 -18.27 29.20
C SER A 355 -44.33 -18.85 30.25
N ASP A 356 -43.25 -19.50 29.83
CA ASP A 356 -42.28 -20.18 30.70
C ASP A 356 -40.83 -19.79 30.41
N SER A 357 -40.60 -18.83 29.51
CA SER A 357 -39.28 -18.37 29.06
C SER A 357 -38.41 -19.47 28.43
N SER A 358 -39.01 -20.59 28.01
CA SER A 358 -38.31 -21.61 27.24
C SER A 358 -38.09 -21.15 25.80
N PHE A 359 -37.08 -21.73 25.14
CA PHE A 359 -36.75 -21.40 23.77
C PHE A 359 -36.37 -22.65 22.99
N THR A 360 -36.51 -22.58 21.67
CA THR A 360 -36.08 -23.62 20.74
C THR A 360 -35.31 -23.01 19.58
N ILE A 361 -34.18 -23.61 19.22
CA ILE A 361 -33.38 -23.21 18.06
C ILE A 361 -33.97 -23.89 16.83
N LEU A 362 -34.49 -23.07 15.92
CA LEU A 362 -35.11 -23.51 14.67
C LEU A 362 -34.14 -23.49 13.50
N GLY A 363 -33.09 -22.67 13.55
CA GLY A 363 -32.18 -22.49 12.42
C GLY A 363 -30.87 -21.85 12.82
N ILE A 364 -29.82 -22.11 12.05
CA ILE A 364 -28.55 -21.39 12.14
C ILE A 364 -27.99 -21.15 10.74
N ARG A 365 -27.47 -19.94 10.49
CA ARG A 365 -26.98 -19.52 9.17
C ARG A 365 -25.60 -18.90 9.27
N ALA A 366 -24.75 -19.22 8.32
CA ALA A 366 -23.47 -18.55 8.08
C ALA A 366 -23.67 -17.36 7.13
N ASN A 367 -22.79 -16.36 7.22
CA ASN A 367 -22.79 -15.16 6.37
C ASN A 367 -24.16 -14.45 6.28
N PRO A 368 -24.81 -14.12 7.41
CA PRO A 368 -26.10 -13.42 7.39
C PRO A 368 -25.98 -12.00 6.84
N ASP A 369 -27.09 -11.48 6.33
CA ASP A 369 -27.21 -10.06 5.99
C ASP A 369 -27.41 -9.25 7.28
N ILE A 370 -26.31 -8.75 7.82
CA ILE A 370 -26.31 -8.04 9.10
C ILE A 370 -26.98 -6.65 9.03
N SER A 371 -27.33 -6.15 7.84
CA SER A 371 -28.01 -4.85 7.67
C SER A 371 -29.45 -4.82 8.19
N TYR A 372 -30.05 -5.99 8.41
CA TYR A 372 -31.33 -6.10 9.11
C TYR A 372 -31.21 -5.75 10.60
N TYR A 373 -30.05 -6.02 11.21
CA TYR A 373 -29.80 -5.89 12.64
C TYR A 373 -29.20 -4.54 13.03
N LEU A 374 -28.35 -3.98 12.16
CA LEU A 374 -27.56 -2.79 12.44
C LEU A 374 -28.11 -1.60 11.64
N LYS A 375 -28.65 -0.60 12.33
CA LYS A 375 -29.34 0.55 11.71
C LYS A 375 -28.61 1.87 11.85
N ASP A 376 -27.70 1.98 12.81
CA ASP A 376 -26.93 3.20 13.08
C ASP A 376 -25.42 2.93 13.06
N ASP A 377 -24.65 4.02 13.02
CA ASP A 377 -23.19 3.97 13.03
C ASP A 377 -22.65 3.26 14.27
N GLU A 378 -23.32 3.33 15.41
CA GLU A 378 -22.87 2.70 16.65
C GLU A 378 -22.88 1.18 16.54
N GLY A 379 -23.99 0.60 16.07
CA GLY A 379 -24.13 -0.84 15.84
C GLY A 379 -23.11 -1.37 14.82
N TRP A 380 -22.92 -0.65 13.70
CA TRP A 380 -21.91 -1.02 12.70
C TRP A 380 -20.50 -0.96 13.27
N ASN A 381 -20.17 0.08 14.02
CA ASN A 381 -18.86 0.24 14.65
C ASN A 381 -18.60 -0.81 15.73
N HIS A 382 -19.62 -1.18 16.50
CA HIS A 382 -19.52 -2.25 17.50
C HIS A 382 -19.23 -3.59 16.81
N ALA A 383 -20.07 -4.02 15.86
CA ALA A 383 -19.86 -5.27 15.13
C ALA A 383 -18.49 -5.34 14.44
N ALA A 384 -18.05 -4.25 13.79
CA ALA A 384 -16.72 -4.16 13.22
C ALA A 384 -15.60 -4.33 14.27
N SER A 385 -15.77 -3.75 15.46
CA SER A 385 -14.80 -3.89 16.56
C SER A 385 -14.74 -5.34 17.07
N SER A 386 -15.89 -5.99 17.23
CA SER A 386 -15.99 -7.40 17.63
C SER A 386 -15.29 -8.33 16.64
N LEU A 387 -15.50 -8.11 15.34
CA LEU A 387 -14.80 -8.84 14.27
C LEU A 387 -13.29 -8.63 14.34
N LEU A 388 -12.83 -7.39 14.52
CA LEU A 388 -11.39 -7.13 14.63
C LEU A 388 -10.79 -7.77 15.88
N ASN A 389 -11.51 -7.82 17.00
CA ASN A 389 -11.05 -8.46 18.25
C ASN A 389 -10.94 -9.98 18.12
N LEU A 390 -11.83 -10.59 17.32
CA LEU A 390 -11.73 -12.00 16.96
C LEU A 390 -10.51 -12.28 16.08
N LEU A 391 -10.28 -11.44 15.07
CA LEU A 391 -9.29 -11.68 14.02
C LEU A 391 -7.86 -11.31 14.45
N PHE A 392 -7.71 -10.36 15.37
CA PHE A 392 -6.44 -9.80 15.82
C PHE A 392 -6.43 -9.64 17.33
N THR A 393 -5.40 -10.17 17.98
CA THR A 393 -5.18 -10.00 19.43
C THR A 393 -5.01 -8.53 19.80
N GLU A 394 -5.26 -8.20 21.07
CA GLU A 394 -5.04 -6.84 21.57
C GLU A 394 -3.60 -6.38 21.32
N GLY A 395 -3.44 -5.17 20.79
CA GLY A 395 -2.14 -4.61 20.38
C GLY A 395 -1.57 -5.15 19.06
N ASP A 396 -2.17 -6.17 18.42
CA ASP A 396 -1.74 -6.60 17.09
C ASP A 396 -2.32 -5.66 16.02
N GLU A 397 -1.42 -4.91 15.38
CA GLU A 397 -1.73 -4.01 14.27
C GLU A 397 -1.82 -4.76 12.93
N GLY A 398 -1.70 -6.10 12.90
CA GLY A 398 -1.77 -6.88 11.67
C GLY A 398 -0.64 -6.57 10.67
N ARG A 399 0.43 -5.92 11.14
CA ARG A 399 1.59 -5.51 10.33
C ARG A 399 2.76 -6.46 10.53
N ILE A 400 3.51 -6.64 9.44
CA ILE A 400 4.86 -7.22 9.46
C ILE A 400 5.89 -6.08 9.50
N PRO A 401 7.12 -6.31 9.99
CA PRO A 401 8.19 -5.32 9.88
C PRO A 401 8.47 -5.00 8.41
N VAL A 402 8.45 -3.70 8.06
CA VAL A 402 8.74 -3.21 6.71
C VAL A 402 9.86 -2.18 6.80
N ALA A 403 10.97 -2.46 6.11
CA ALA A 403 12.00 -1.48 5.83
C ALA A 403 11.86 -1.02 4.38
N ALA A 404 11.63 0.27 4.15
CA ALA A 404 11.55 0.85 2.83
C ALA A 404 12.73 1.79 2.62
N VAL A 405 13.34 1.75 1.44
CA VAL A 405 14.64 2.38 1.15
C VAL A 405 14.53 3.28 -0.06
N THR A 406 14.94 4.53 0.08
CA THR A 406 15.17 5.44 -1.05
C THR A 406 16.54 6.11 -0.97
N GLY A 407 16.93 6.70 -2.08
CA GLY A 407 18.21 7.38 -2.26
C GLY A 407 18.48 7.60 -3.74
N VAL A 408 19.51 8.37 -4.08
CA VAL A 408 20.00 8.42 -5.45
C VAL A 408 20.83 7.18 -5.72
N ASN A 409 21.84 6.94 -4.88
CA ASN A 409 22.72 5.76 -4.97
C ASN A 409 22.54 4.83 -3.77
N GLY A 410 22.96 3.57 -3.91
CA GLY A 410 22.95 2.60 -2.81
C GLY A 410 21.61 1.93 -2.49
N LYS A 411 20.49 2.44 -3.02
CA LYS A 411 19.12 1.90 -2.78
C LYS A 411 19.04 0.37 -2.82
N THR A 412 19.41 -0.23 -3.95
CA THR A 412 19.31 -1.68 -4.17
C THR A 412 20.20 -2.45 -3.22
N THR A 413 21.44 -2.00 -3.03
CA THR A 413 22.40 -2.63 -2.12
C THR A 413 21.90 -2.60 -0.69
N THR A 414 21.48 -1.44 -0.20
CA THR A 414 20.93 -1.26 1.15
C THR A 414 19.65 -2.06 1.34
N THR A 415 18.75 -2.11 0.35
CA THR A 415 17.54 -2.94 0.39
C THR A 415 17.88 -4.42 0.54
N ARG A 416 18.80 -4.93 -0.30
CA ARG A 416 19.28 -6.32 -0.24
C ARG A 416 19.98 -6.62 1.09
N PHE A 417 20.77 -5.68 1.59
CA PHE A 417 21.48 -5.83 2.85
C PHE A 417 20.49 -5.89 4.02
N ILE A 418 19.51 -4.98 4.09
CA ILE A 418 18.45 -5.02 5.11
C ILE A 418 17.66 -6.32 5.03
N ALA A 419 17.30 -6.77 3.82
CA ALA A 419 16.60 -8.06 3.64
C ALA A 419 17.41 -9.22 4.24
N HIS A 420 18.74 -9.23 4.02
CA HIS A 420 19.65 -10.23 4.58
C HIS A 420 19.76 -10.17 6.11
N LEU A 421 19.72 -8.96 6.69
CA LEU A 421 19.68 -8.78 8.15
C LEU A 421 18.34 -9.24 8.75
N LEU A 422 17.22 -8.84 8.15
CA LEU A 422 15.88 -9.26 8.54
C LEU A 422 15.73 -10.78 8.48
N ALA A 423 16.34 -11.44 7.49
CA ALA A 423 16.27 -12.88 7.31
C ALA A 423 16.86 -13.68 8.49
N GLN A 424 17.69 -13.05 9.34
CA GLN A 424 18.24 -13.71 10.52
C GLN A 424 17.19 -14.00 11.60
N GLU A 425 16.09 -13.23 11.68
CA GLU A 425 15.06 -13.38 12.73
C GLU A 425 13.62 -13.34 12.21
N HIS A 426 13.37 -12.69 11.07
CA HIS A 426 12.04 -12.40 10.53
C HIS A 426 11.81 -13.02 9.14
N SER A 427 12.28 -14.25 8.96
CA SER A 427 12.20 -15.01 7.70
C SER A 427 10.87 -15.78 7.53
N PRO A 428 10.32 -15.91 6.30
CA PRO A 428 10.88 -15.40 5.04
C PRO A 428 10.64 -13.89 4.87
N VAL A 429 11.67 -13.23 4.35
CA VAL A 429 11.64 -11.80 3.99
C VAL A 429 11.19 -11.70 2.55
N LEU A 430 10.29 -10.77 2.27
CA LEU A 430 9.97 -10.42 0.89
C LEU A 430 10.68 -9.12 0.50
N MET A 431 11.33 -9.12 -0.65
CA MET A 431 12.15 -8.01 -1.11
C MET A 431 11.70 -7.54 -2.49
N THR A 432 11.63 -6.22 -2.68
CA THR A 432 11.42 -5.60 -4.00
C THR A 432 12.60 -4.71 -4.33
N CYS A 433 13.20 -4.86 -5.50
CA CYS A 433 14.35 -4.07 -5.92
C CYS A 433 14.35 -3.82 -7.43
N THR A 434 15.33 -3.08 -7.94
CA THR A 434 15.46 -2.77 -9.39
C THR A 434 15.43 -4.02 -10.28
N GLU A 435 15.77 -5.19 -9.75
CA GLU A 435 15.88 -6.42 -10.53
C GLU A 435 14.63 -7.29 -10.45
N GLY A 436 13.86 -7.21 -9.37
CA GLY A 436 12.70 -8.09 -9.23
C GLY A 436 12.08 -8.14 -7.85
N ILE A 437 11.18 -9.11 -7.69
CA ILE A 437 10.54 -9.46 -6.43
C ILE A 437 11.10 -10.81 -5.97
N TYR A 438 11.50 -10.90 -4.71
CA TYR A 438 12.11 -12.08 -4.11
C TYR A 438 11.40 -12.45 -2.82
N LEU A 439 11.20 -13.73 -2.57
CA LEU A 439 10.80 -14.26 -1.25
C LEU A 439 11.93 -15.16 -0.76
N ALA A 440 12.61 -14.74 0.30
CA ALA A 440 13.92 -15.27 0.67
C ALA A 440 14.86 -15.26 -0.57
N ASP A 441 15.44 -16.40 -0.92
CA ASP A 441 16.36 -16.52 -2.07
C ASP A 441 15.65 -16.79 -3.41
N GLN A 442 14.33 -16.98 -3.40
CA GLN A 442 13.56 -17.29 -4.61
C GLN A 442 13.08 -16.01 -5.30
N ARG A 443 13.53 -15.79 -6.54
CA ARG A 443 13.01 -14.74 -7.41
C ARG A 443 11.63 -15.12 -7.94
N LEU A 444 10.61 -14.36 -7.55
CA LEU A 444 9.22 -14.54 -7.98
C LEU A 444 8.92 -13.83 -9.31
N PHE A 445 9.59 -12.70 -9.56
CA PHE A 445 9.38 -11.87 -10.75
C PHE A 445 10.67 -11.18 -11.20
N THR A 446 10.79 -10.95 -12.51
CA THR A 446 11.94 -10.31 -13.18
C THR A 446 11.47 -8.99 -13.82
N GLY A 447 12.10 -7.88 -13.45
CA GLY A 447 11.83 -6.55 -14.02
C GLY A 447 12.12 -5.45 -12.99
N ASP A 448 11.95 -4.19 -13.39
CA ASP A 448 12.07 -3.06 -12.44
C ASP A 448 10.92 -3.08 -11.43
N CYS A 449 11.23 -3.55 -10.22
CA CYS A 449 10.31 -3.71 -9.11
C CYS A 449 10.56 -2.70 -7.98
N SER A 450 11.24 -1.58 -8.28
CA SER A 450 11.49 -0.50 -7.32
C SER A 450 10.28 0.45 -7.09
N GLY A 451 9.09 0.00 -7.47
CA GLY A 451 7.88 0.81 -7.56
C GLY A 451 6.70 0.31 -6.71
N PRO A 452 5.68 1.17 -6.54
CA PRO A 452 4.53 0.94 -5.65
C PRO A 452 3.73 -0.32 -5.96
N LYS A 453 3.59 -0.71 -7.24
CA LYS A 453 2.92 -1.98 -7.61
C LYS A 453 3.62 -3.19 -7.01
N SER A 454 4.95 -3.20 -7.04
CA SER A 454 5.74 -4.29 -6.47
C SER A 454 5.66 -4.27 -4.95
N ALA A 455 5.73 -3.09 -4.32
CA ALA A 455 5.52 -2.93 -2.88
C ALA A 455 4.14 -3.40 -2.40
N LYS A 456 3.09 -3.19 -3.20
CA LYS A 456 1.75 -3.70 -2.91
C LYS A 456 1.69 -5.22 -3.00
N VAL A 457 2.19 -5.79 -4.10
CA VAL A 457 2.27 -7.26 -4.28
C VAL A 457 3.07 -7.90 -3.14
N ALA A 458 4.14 -7.24 -2.74
CA ALA A 458 5.00 -7.64 -1.65
C ALA A 458 4.27 -7.84 -0.33
N LEU A 459 3.51 -6.83 0.10
CA LEU A 459 2.80 -6.87 1.37
C LEU A 459 1.56 -7.77 1.36
N GLN A 460 1.07 -8.16 0.17
CA GLN A 460 -0.01 -9.12 -0.01
C GLN A 460 0.45 -10.59 0.03
N HIS A 461 1.76 -10.83 0.04
CA HIS A 461 2.27 -12.19 -0.01
C HIS A 461 2.09 -12.90 1.34
N ALA A 462 1.18 -13.86 1.40
CA ALA A 462 0.73 -14.54 2.62
C ALA A 462 1.85 -15.22 3.45
N MET A 463 3.00 -15.53 2.85
CA MET A 463 4.11 -16.16 3.57
C MET A 463 5.09 -15.16 4.19
N ALA A 464 5.08 -13.89 3.76
CA ALA A 464 6.09 -12.92 4.17
C ALA A 464 5.94 -12.59 5.66
N LYS A 465 7.04 -12.70 6.42
CA LYS A 465 7.12 -12.30 7.84
C LYS A 465 7.73 -10.92 8.04
N SER A 466 8.45 -10.41 7.06
CA SER A 466 8.96 -9.04 6.99
C SER A 466 9.18 -8.67 5.53
N ALA A 467 9.41 -7.37 5.27
CA ALA A 467 9.68 -6.89 3.92
C ALA A 467 10.79 -5.84 3.86
N ALA A 468 11.57 -5.87 2.77
CA ALA A 468 12.55 -4.85 2.40
C ALA A 468 12.20 -4.29 1.02
N LEU A 469 11.80 -3.03 0.94
CA LEU A 469 11.20 -2.43 -0.25
C LEU A 469 12.10 -1.33 -0.80
N GLU A 470 12.57 -1.49 -2.03
CA GLU A 470 13.22 -0.40 -2.76
C GLU A 470 12.17 0.56 -3.33
N ASN A 471 12.31 1.85 -3.07
CA ASN A 471 11.41 2.91 -3.51
C ASN A 471 12.15 3.91 -4.40
N ALA A 472 12.03 3.73 -5.72
CA ALA A 472 12.55 4.66 -6.70
C ALA A 472 11.65 5.89 -6.88
N ARG A 473 12.30 7.02 -7.19
CA ARG A 473 11.65 8.32 -7.42
C ARG A 473 10.53 8.23 -8.47
N GLY A 474 10.81 7.56 -9.60
CA GLY A 474 9.86 7.46 -10.70
C GLY A 474 8.56 6.76 -10.31
N GLY A 475 8.63 5.67 -9.53
CA GLY A 475 7.44 4.98 -9.02
C GLY A 475 6.66 5.84 -8.03
N MET A 476 7.39 6.48 -7.11
CA MET A 476 6.85 7.35 -6.07
C MET A 476 6.01 8.51 -6.64
N LEU A 477 6.50 9.19 -7.69
CA LEU A 477 5.76 10.28 -8.33
C LEU A 477 4.56 9.80 -9.17
N ARG A 478 4.59 8.58 -9.70
CA ARG A 478 3.53 8.08 -10.58
C ARG A 478 2.33 7.52 -9.83
N GLU A 479 2.56 6.85 -8.69
CA GLU A 479 1.48 6.13 -7.99
C GLU A 479 1.60 6.20 -6.45
N GLY A 480 2.58 6.93 -5.89
CA GLY A 480 2.87 6.97 -4.45
C GLY A 480 3.78 5.82 -3.99
N LEU A 481 3.73 5.46 -2.70
CA LEU A 481 4.62 4.43 -2.13
C LEU A 481 4.13 2.98 -2.31
N GLY A 482 2.83 2.77 -2.50
CA GLY A 482 2.23 1.43 -2.60
C GLY A 482 1.96 0.76 -1.25
N PHE A 483 2.24 1.46 -0.14
CA PHE A 483 1.93 1.08 1.24
C PHE A 483 1.65 2.34 2.06
N ASP A 484 0.99 2.19 3.20
CA ASP A 484 0.56 3.30 4.05
C ASP A 484 1.60 3.71 5.11
N ARG A 485 2.28 2.74 5.72
CA ARG A 485 3.33 2.98 6.72
C ARG A 485 4.44 1.93 6.64
N CYS A 486 5.63 2.31 7.09
CA CYS A 486 6.77 1.39 7.27
C CYS A 486 7.44 1.56 8.64
N GLN A 487 8.07 0.49 9.13
CA GLN A 487 8.76 0.49 10.41
C GLN A 487 10.12 1.21 10.31
N ALA A 488 10.81 1.09 9.17
CA ALA A 488 12.04 1.81 8.88
C ALA A 488 11.94 2.51 7.51
N ALA A 489 11.97 3.85 7.51
CA ALA A 489 12.05 4.68 6.31
C ALA A 489 13.50 5.12 6.09
N VAL A 490 14.24 4.40 5.25
CA VAL A 490 15.69 4.60 5.06
C VAL A 490 15.96 5.53 3.88
N VAL A 491 16.64 6.64 4.14
CA VAL A 491 17.11 7.58 3.11
C VAL A 491 18.63 7.57 3.09
N VAL A 492 19.21 6.99 2.04
CA VAL A 492 20.66 6.77 1.95
C VAL A 492 21.43 8.06 1.62
N ASN A 493 20.99 8.80 0.59
CA ASN A 493 21.61 10.05 0.12
C ASN A 493 20.74 10.78 -0.92
N ILE A 494 21.07 12.05 -1.17
CA ILE A 494 20.63 12.89 -2.29
C ILE A 494 21.86 13.22 -3.16
N GLY A 495 22.10 12.40 -4.18
CA GLY A 495 23.20 12.55 -5.13
C GLY A 495 22.87 13.47 -6.31
N GLN A 496 23.92 14.01 -6.95
CA GLN A 496 23.85 14.79 -8.19
C GLN A 496 23.80 13.94 -9.45
N GLY A 497 23.31 14.54 -10.54
CA GLY A 497 23.34 13.97 -11.89
C GLY A 497 22.34 12.85 -12.16
N ASP A 498 21.39 12.62 -11.24
CA ASP A 498 20.33 11.62 -11.40
C ASP A 498 18.97 12.31 -11.41
N HIS A 499 18.19 12.05 -12.46
CA HIS A 499 16.75 12.31 -12.48
C HIS A 499 16.28 13.79 -12.40
N LEU A 500 17.18 14.77 -12.43
CA LEU A 500 16.88 16.19 -12.63
C LEU A 500 16.50 16.47 -14.09
N GLY A 501 15.64 17.46 -14.34
CA GLY A 501 15.10 17.73 -15.67
C GLY A 501 13.91 16.85 -16.09
N PHE A 502 13.37 16.04 -15.17
CA PHE A 502 12.36 15.02 -15.49
C PHE A 502 11.20 15.05 -14.52
N ASN A 503 9.97 14.96 -15.04
CA ASN A 503 8.72 15.00 -14.26
C ASN A 503 8.62 16.21 -13.32
N ASP A 504 9.15 17.36 -13.75
CA ASP A 504 9.07 18.63 -13.03
C ASP A 504 9.79 18.57 -11.67
N ILE A 505 11.06 18.13 -11.74
CA ILE A 505 12.07 18.18 -10.68
C ILE A 505 13.36 18.66 -11.35
N GLU A 506 13.82 19.86 -11.00
CA GLU A 506 15.00 20.51 -11.58
C GLU A 506 16.14 20.66 -10.56
N THR A 507 15.79 20.72 -9.27
CA THR A 507 16.73 20.98 -8.18
C THR A 507 16.90 19.77 -7.25
N LEU A 508 18.00 19.74 -6.49
CA LEU A 508 18.23 18.70 -5.49
C LEU A 508 17.24 18.81 -4.33
N GLU A 509 16.81 20.02 -4.00
CA GLU A 509 15.81 20.31 -2.98
C GLU A 509 14.44 19.73 -3.35
N GLU A 510 14.02 19.85 -4.62
CA GLU A 510 12.81 19.21 -5.13
C GLU A 510 12.93 17.69 -5.13
N LEU A 511 14.11 17.14 -5.46
CA LEU A 511 14.38 15.71 -5.39
C LEU A 511 14.32 15.20 -3.94
N ALA A 512 14.87 15.97 -3.00
CA ALA A 512 14.82 15.70 -1.58
C ALA A 512 13.37 15.74 -1.06
N TYR A 513 12.59 16.75 -1.45
CA TYR A 513 11.17 16.86 -1.13
C TYR A 513 10.36 15.69 -1.68
N ALA A 514 10.61 15.27 -2.93
CA ALA A 514 9.96 14.07 -3.46
C ALA A 514 10.26 12.85 -2.58
N LYS A 515 11.53 12.61 -2.24
CA LYS A 515 11.96 11.47 -1.42
C LYS A 515 11.48 11.53 0.03
N SER A 516 11.21 12.71 0.59
CA SER A 516 10.65 12.85 1.93
C SER A 516 9.24 12.25 2.06
N THR A 517 8.55 11.97 0.94
CA THR A 517 7.33 11.14 0.92
C THR A 517 7.51 9.84 1.71
N LEU A 518 8.67 9.18 1.58
CA LEU A 518 8.96 7.96 2.32
C LEU A 518 9.08 8.21 3.82
N VAL A 519 9.71 9.32 4.22
CA VAL A 519 9.88 9.73 5.62
C VAL A 519 8.53 10.06 6.25
N ALA A 520 7.62 10.70 5.51
CA ALA A 520 6.24 10.98 5.95
C ALA A 520 5.43 9.69 6.24
N ALA A 521 5.76 8.58 5.56
CA ALA A 521 5.14 7.28 5.77
C ALA A 521 5.77 6.45 6.91
N THR A 522 6.60 7.06 7.76
CA THR A 522 7.13 6.38 8.94
C THR A 522 6.00 6.02 9.90
N HIS A 523 6.01 4.80 10.45
CA HIS A 523 5.09 4.41 11.50
C HIS A 523 5.29 5.27 12.76
N SER A 524 4.25 5.53 13.55
CA SER A 524 4.37 6.34 14.78
C SER A 524 5.35 5.73 15.79
N ASN A 525 5.40 4.40 15.84
CA ASN A 525 6.39 3.61 16.61
C ASN A 525 7.60 3.17 15.77
N GLY A 526 7.73 3.68 14.54
CA GLY A 526 8.82 3.41 13.61
C GLY A 526 9.91 4.49 13.62
N TYR A 527 10.88 4.32 12.73
CA TYR A 527 12.01 5.23 12.60
C TYR A 527 12.25 5.66 11.15
N ALA A 528 12.45 6.96 10.95
CA ALA A 528 13.15 7.47 9.79
C ALA A 528 14.65 7.28 10.01
N VAL A 529 15.31 6.58 9.09
CA VAL A 529 16.75 6.30 9.12
C VAL A 529 17.41 7.24 8.11
N LEU A 530 18.11 8.26 8.61
CA LEU A 530 18.57 9.40 7.83
C LEU A 530 20.11 9.49 7.87
N ASN A 531 20.71 9.71 6.72
CA ASN A 531 22.15 9.96 6.61
C ASN A 531 22.49 11.34 7.20
N ALA A 532 23.28 11.38 8.26
CA ALA A 532 23.72 12.61 8.90
C ALA A 532 24.85 13.32 8.13
N ASP A 533 25.46 12.64 7.16
CA ASP A 533 26.52 13.19 6.30
C ASP A 533 25.94 13.95 5.09
N ASP A 534 24.61 13.96 4.92
CA ASP A 534 23.90 14.65 3.84
C ASP A 534 22.87 15.66 4.41
N PRO A 535 23.12 16.97 4.30
CA PRO A 535 22.22 17.99 4.85
C PRO A 535 20.79 17.97 4.31
N LEU A 536 20.59 17.58 3.04
CA LEU A 536 19.25 17.48 2.45
C LEU A 536 18.48 16.29 3.03
N VAL A 537 19.18 15.20 3.34
CA VAL A 537 18.59 14.05 4.05
C VAL A 537 18.27 14.40 5.50
N VAL A 538 19.17 15.09 6.21
CA VAL A 538 18.90 15.58 7.57
C VAL A 538 17.67 16.48 7.59
N GLY A 539 17.53 17.38 6.61
CA GLY A 539 16.37 18.26 6.47
C GLY A 539 15.03 17.54 6.33
N MET A 540 15.02 16.25 5.95
CA MET A 540 13.78 15.46 5.85
C MET A 540 13.16 15.12 7.21
N GLN A 541 13.91 15.28 8.31
CA GLN A 541 13.41 14.98 9.66
C GLN A 541 12.10 15.70 9.98
N GLN A 542 11.89 16.90 9.43
CA GLN A 542 10.69 17.71 9.64
C GLN A 542 9.40 17.05 9.12
N TYR A 543 9.52 16.08 8.20
CA TYR A 543 8.39 15.34 7.64
C TYR A 543 8.13 14.02 8.38
N CYS A 544 9.00 13.62 9.31
CA CYS A 544 8.85 12.36 10.04
C CYS A 544 7.73 12.47 11.08
N SER A 545 6.81 11.51 11.07
CA SER A 545 5.77 11.37 12.10
C SER A 545 6.13 10.38 13.22
N GLY A 546 7.25 9.67 13.07
CA GLY A 546 7.79 8.72 14.05
C GLY A 546 9.07 9.24 14.71
N LYS A 547 10.00 8.32 15.02
CA LYS A 547 11.30 8.64 15.61
C LYS A 547 12.39 8.73 14.53
N ILE A 548 13.59 9.18 14.90
CA ILE A 548 14.72 9.32 13.98
C ILE A 548 15.90 8.47 14.46
N ILE A 549 16.52 7.75 13.52
CA ILE A 549 17.88 7.21 13.67
C ILE A 549 18.76 7.91 12.66
N PHE A 550 19.79 8.62 13.13
CA PHE A 550 20.81 9.14 12.24
C PHE A 550 21.94 8.12 12.05
N PHE A 551 22.52 8.07 10.86
CA PHE A 551 23.76 7.31 10.64
C PHE A 551 24.85 8.17 10.00
N SER A 552 26.12 7.88 10.32
CA SER A 552 27.27 8.65 9.82
C SER A 552 28.54 7.79 9.75
N GLN A 553 29.39 8.06 8.76
CA GLN A 553 30.74 7.48 8.72
C GLN A 553 31.72 8.12 9.71
N SER A 554 31.32 9.16 10.45
CA SER A 554 32.15 9.90 11.39
C SER A 554 31.57 9.89 12.80
N SER A 555 32.41 9.66 13.81
CA SER A 555 32.04 9.81 15.22
C SER A 555 31.92 11.26 15.68
N ASN A 556 32.45 12.21 14.90
CA ASN A 556 32.52 13.64 15.26
C ASN A 556 31.50 14.47 14.47
N ASN A 557 30.43 13.83 13.96
CA ASN A 557 29.38 14.53 13.23
C ASN A 557 28.45 15.25 14.22
N GLU A 558 28.34 16.58 14.10
CA GLU A 558 27.57 17.41 15.04
C GLU A 558 26.08 17.01 15.13
N ILE A 559 25.50 16.51 14.03
CA ILE A 559 24.11 16.06 13.99
C ILE A 559 23.92 14.83 14.88
N ILE A 560 24.82 13.83 14.78
CA ILE A 560 24.72 12.64 15.63
C ILE A 560 25.00 12.99 17.10
N GLU A 561 25.95 13.87 17.39
CA GLU A 561 26.26 14.30 18.76
C GLU A 561 25.07 15.02 19.41
N ASN A 562 24.44 15.95 18.69
CA ASN A 562 23.29 16.69 19.20
C ASN A 562 22.04 15.81 19.33
N HIS A 563 21.82 14.88 18.40
CA HIS A 563 20.72 13.91 18.50
C HIS A 563 20.88 13.01 19.72
N ARG A 564 22.10 12.54 20.00
CA ARG A 564 22.41 11.76 21.21
C ARG A 564 22.18 12.54 22.50
N LYS A 565 22.47 13.85 22.55
CA LYS A 565 22.15 14.67 23.74
C LYS A 565 20.64 14.73 24.03
N SER A 566 19.81 14.43 23.03
CA SER A 566 18.35 14.37 23.14
C SER A 566 17.82 12.92 23.24
N ASP A 567 18.65 12.00 23.74
CA ASP A 567 18.37 10.55 23.86
C ASP A 567 18.02 9.87 22.52
N GLY A 568 18.45 10.47 21.41
CA GLY A 568 18.24 9.94 20.08
C GLY A 568 19.10 8.71 19.78
N LYS A 569 18.58 7.85 18.89
CA LYS A 569 19.32 6.69 18.36
C LYS A 569 20.23 7.09 17.21
N VAL A 570 21.46 6.58 17.21
CA VAL A 570 22.42 6.79 16.12
C VAL A 570 23.23 5.53 15.80
N VAL A 571 23.70 5.43 14.56
CA VAL A 571 24.62 4.38 14.10
C VAL A 571 25.82 5.02 13.42
N PHE A 572 27.03 4.82 13.92
CA PHE A 572 28.21 5.51 13.37
C PHE A 572 29.49 4.68 13.44
N LEU A 573 30.50 5.10 12.68
CA LEU A 573 31.84 4.53 12.79
C LEU A 573 32.69 5.29 13.82
N LYS A 574 33.35 4.53 14.70
CA LYS A 574 34.34 5.01 15.66
C LYS A 574 35.54 4.07 15.63
N GLU A 575 36.70 4.56 15.18
CA GLU A 575 37.94 3.77 15.11
C GLU A 575 37.78 2.43 14.35
N GLY A 576 37.00 2.44 13.26
CA GLY A 576 36.71 1.24 12.45
C GLY A 576 35.65 0.31 13.06
N MET A 577 35.10 0.60 14.23
CA MET A 577 33.99 -0.13 14.83
C MET A 577 32.65 0.52 14.47
N ILE A 578 31.67 -0.31 14.08
CA ILE A 578 30.26 0.11 13.97
C ILE A 578 29.69 0.20 15.39
N ILE A 579 29.23 1.38 15.78
CA ILE A 579 28.63 1.69 17.08
C ILE A 579 27.14 1.94 16.89
N LEU A 580 26.31 1.30 17.72
CA LEU A 580 24.92 1.68 17.93
C LEU A 580 24.84 2.42 19.25
N ALA A 581 24.20 3.59 19.26
CA ALA A 581 24.03 4.35 20.49
C ALA A 581 22.60 4.86 20.64
N GLU A 582 22.13 4.91 21.88
CA GLU A 582 20.89 5.58 22.29
C GLU A 582 21.23 6.46 23.49
N GLY A 583 21.20 7.78 23.28
CA GLY A 583 21.73 8.72 24.25
C GLY A 583 23.22 8.48 24.54
N SER A 584 23.55 8.32 25.82
CA SER A 584 24.90 8.02 26.31
C SER A 584 25.29 6.55 26.22
N ASN A 585 24.33 5.64 26.02
CA ASN A 585 24.59 4.21 25.95
C ASN A 585 25.16 3.84 24.57
N GLU A 586 26.39 3.31 24.53
CA GLU A 586 27.05 2.85 23.31
C GLU A 586 27.23 1.32 23.33
N GLN A 587 26.96 0.68 22.20
CA GLN A 587 27.18 -0.75 21.99
C GLN A 587 27.98 -0.96 20.71
N GLN A 588 29.08 -1.71 20.81
CA GLN A 588 29.89 -2.10 19.66
C GLN A 588 29.23 -3.28 18.95
N LEU A 589 29.00 -3.16 17.64
CA LEU A 589 28.42 -4.23 16.83
C LEU A 589 29.50 -5.11 16.20
N LEU A 590 30.33 -4.50 15.35
CA LEU A 590 31.30 -5.23 14.53
C LEU A 590 32.36 -4.28 13.99
N ASN A 591 33.60 -4.77 13.81
CA ASN A 591 34.61 -4.02 13.07
C ASN A 591 34.25 -4.01 11.57
N ILE A 592 34.37 -2.85 10.93
CA ILE A 592 34.02 -2.66 9.52
C ILE A 592 34.84 -3.58 8.59
N ASN A 593 36.07 -3.94 8.98
CA ASN A 593 36.90 -4.86 8.19
C ASN A 593 36.34 -6.29 8.14
N GLN A 594 35.42 -6.66 9.03
CA GLN A 594 34.73 -7.95 9.03
C GLN A 594 33.43 -7.92 8.20
N VAL A 595 33.10 -6.79 7.58
CA VAL A 595 31.94 -6.62 6.69
C VAL A 595 32.43 -6.72 5.24
N PRO A 596 32.26 -7.88 4.56
CA PRO A 596 33.04 -8.15 3.34
C PRO A 596 32.71 -7.21 2.17
N ILE A 597 31.46 -6.76 2.01
CA ILE A 597 31.08 -5.80 0.95
C ILE A 597 31.82 -4.46 1.04
N THR A 598 32.40 -4.12 2.19
CA THR A 598 33.20 -2.89 2.35
C THR A 598 34.63 -3.03 1.85
N HIS A 599 35.03 -4.25 1.44
CA HIS A 599 36.39 -4.62 1.06
C HIS A 599 37.42 -4.20 2.11
N GLY A 600 37.21 -4.60 3.36
CA GLY A 600 38.10 -4.25 4.47
C GLY A 600 38.01 -2.78 4.90
N GLY A 601 36.88 -2.13 4.63
CA GLY A 601 36.68 -0.69 4.90
C GLY A 601 37.28 0.24 3.84
N LEU A 602 37.73 -0.27 2.69
CA LEU A 602 38.31 0.54 1.61
C LEU A 602 37.24 1.24 0.75
N VAL A 603 36.01 0.72 0.71
CA VAL A 603 34.94 1.25 -0.14
C VAL A 603 33.95 2.05 0.70
N GLY A 604 34.21 3.36 0.83
CA GLY A 604 33.45 4.25 1.71
C GLY A 604 31.94 4.28 1.43
N PHE A 605 31.52 4.15 0.17
CA PHE A 605 30.09 4.11 -0.12
C PHE A 605 29.39 2.82 0.25
N GLN A 606 30.13 1.71 0.37
CA GLN A 606 29.60 0.47 0.92
C GLN A 606 29.56 0.49 2.44
N ILE A 607 30.44 1.25 3.09
CA ILE A 607 30.32 1.57 4.52
C ILE A 607 29.01 2.33 4.77
N GLU A 608 28.71 3.37 3.98
CA GLU A 608 27.44 4.10 4.07
C GLU A 608 26.23 3.17 3.96
N ASN A 609 26.22 2.28 2.95
CA ASN A 609 25.16 1.30 2.78
C ASN A 609 25.05 0.32 3.97
N ALA A 610 26.19 -0.11 4.53
CA ALA A 610 26.21 -1.00 5.70
C ALA A 610 25.66 -0.31 6.95
N LEU A 611 26.02 0.95 7.22
CA LEU A 611 25.50 1.71 8.35
C LEU A 611 23.99 1.97 8.20
N ALA A 612 23.54 2.34 7.00
CA ALA A 612 22.13 2.48 6.68
C ALA A 612 21.36 1.17 6.90
N ALA A 613 21.95 0.03 6.50
CA ALA A 613 21.36 -1.28 6.68
C ALA A 613 21.28 -1.70 8.16
N VAL A 614 22.33 -1.45 8.95
CA VAL A 614 22.34 -1.69 10.40
C VAL A 614 21.26 -0.84 11.08
N ALA A 615 21.17 0.45 10.76
CA ALA A 615 20.15 1.33 11.32
C ALA A 615 18.73 0.89 10.91
N GLY A 616 18.52 0.47 9.66
CA GLY A 616 17.25 -0.09 9.17
C GLY A 616 16.87 -1.40 9.87
N GLY A 617 17.82 -2.33 10.02
CA GLY A 617 17.62 -3.57 10.77
C GLY A 617 17.28 -3.33 12.24
N TRP A 618 17.99 -2.40 12.88
CA TRP A 618 17.75 -2.02 14.28
C TRP A 618 16.37 -1.37 14.47
N ALA A 619 15.95 -0.50 13.54
CA ALA A 619 14.61 0.09 13.53
C ALA A 619 13.49 -0.96 13.39
N CYS A 620 13.76 -2.05 12.67
CA CYS A 620 12.86 -3.20 12.54
C CYS A 620 12.95 -4.22 13.68
N GLY A 621 13.80 -3.99 14.69
CA GLY A 621 13.90 -4.84 15.88
C GLY A 621 14.86 -6.03 15.75
N VAL A 622 15.70 -6.09 14.71
CA VAL A 622 16.72 -7.14 14.57
C VAL A 622 17.74 -7.01 15.70
N THR A 623 18.02 -8.11 16.40
CA THR A 623 18.97 -8.08 17.52
C THR A 623 20.41 -7.82 17.07
N ILE A 624 21.24 -7.29 17.97
CA ILE A 624 22.67 -7.03 17.71
C ILE A 624 23.42 -8.29 17.28
N SER A 625 23.13 -9.43 17.92
CA SER A 625 23.74 -10.71 17.56
C SER A 625 23.36 -11.15 16.14
N ALA A 626 22.07 -11.04 15.79
CA ALA A 626 21.58 -11.33 14.45
C ALA A 626 22.17 -10.38 13.40
N MET A 627 22.22 -9.07 13.67
CA MET A 627 22.84 -8.09 12.79
C MET A 627 24.33 -8.38 12.56
N ALA A 628 25.10 -8.69 13.61
CA ALA A 628 26.52 -9.03 13.47
C ALA A 628 26.74 -10.27 12.59
N LYS A 629 25.89 -11.30 12.74
CA LYS A 629 25.91 -12.50 11.87
C LYS A 629 25.55 -12.16 10.42
N GLY A 630 24.52 -11.35 10.22
CA GLY A 630 24.09 -10.90 8.90
C GLY A 630 25.19 -10.09 8.18
N LEU A 631 25.82 -9.15 8.87
CA LEU A 631 26.94 -8.35 8.35
C LEU A 631 28.12 -9.20 7.87
N LYS A 632 28.51 -10.23 8.63
CA LYS A 632 29.62 -11.13 8.28
C LYS A 632 29.34 -12.02 7.07
N SER A 633 28.07 -12.30 6.79
CA SER A 633 27.64 -13.24 5.73
C SER A 633 27.11 -12.54 4.47
N PHE A 634 27.09 -11.20 4.47
CA PHE A 634 26.77 -10.42 3.29
C PHE A 634 28.05 -10.04 2.55
N ASP A 635 28.46 -10.88 1.61
CA ASP A 635 29.66 -10.67 0.80
C ASP A 635 29.46 -9.71 -0.37
N GLY A 636 28.20 -9.42 -0.72
CA GLY A 636 27.87 -8.55 -1.84
C GLY A 636 28.24 -9.16 -3.19
N GLY A 637 28.42 -10.48 -3.31
CA GLY A 637 28.71 -11.16 -4.55
C GLY A 637 27.55 -11.14 -5.55
N LEU A 638 27.72 -11.78 -6.71
CA LEU A 638 26.75 -11.74 -7.82
C LEU A 638 25.35 -12.30 -7.49
N LEU A 639 25.22 -13.11 -6.44
CA LEU A 639 23.91 -13.59 -5.96
C LEU A 639 23.24 -12.59 -5.00
N GLN A 640 24.04 -11.90 -4.18
CA GLN A 640 23.54 -11.03 -3.13
C GLN A 640 23.33 -9.60 -3.62
N ALA A 641 24.28 -9.03 -4.37
CA ALA A 641 24.26 -7.66 -4.88
C ALA A 641 24.96 -7.56 -6.27
N PRO A 642 24.37 -8.14 -7.33
CA PRO A 642 24.94 -8.10 -8.68
C PRO A 642 25.09 -6.67 -9.22
N GLY A 643 26.25 -6.38 -9.80
CA GLY A 643 26.61 -5.07 -10.35
C GLY A 643 26.73 -3.97 -9.30
N ARG A 644 26.97 -4.29 -8.03
CA ARG A 644 27.09 -3.32 -6.92
C ARG A 644 28.50 -3.37 -6.31
N PHE A 645 29.48 -2.93 -7.10
CA PHE A 645 30.92 -3.02 -6.80
C PHE A 645 31.37 -4.47 -6.56
N ASN A 646 31.08 -5.37 -7.51
CA ASN A 646 31.63 -6.72 -7.44
C ASN A 646 33.07 -6.72 -7.94
N MET A 647 34.02 -7.04 -7.06
CA MET A 647 35.43 -7.14 -7.40
C MET A 647 35.82 -8.60 -7.68
N MET A 648 36.55 -8.83 -8.77
CA MET A 648 37.09 -10.14 -9.15
C MET A 648 38.44 -9.98 -9.82
N GLU A 649 39.24 -11.05 -9.85
CA GLU A 649 40.53 -11.07 -10.53
C GLU A 649 40.46 -12.00 -11.75
N LEU A 650 40.97 -11.54 -12.89
CA LEU A 650 41.08 -12.33 -14.11
C LEU A 650 42.44 -12.13 -14.76
N ASN A 651 43.24 -13.19 -14.87
CA ASN A 651 44.58 -13.16 -15.50
C ASN A 651 45.50 -12.05 -14.94
N GLY A 652 45.43 -11.78 -13.62
CA GLY A 652 46.18 -10.72 -12.96
C GLY A 652 45.60 -9.30 -13.13
N VAL A 653 44.41 -9.16 -13.73
CA VAL A 653 43.67 -7.88 -13.86
C VAL A 653 42.62 -7.79 -12.77
N THR A 654 42.55 -6.66 -12.07
CA THR A 654 41.47 -6.37 -11.13
C THR A 654 40.25 -5.87 -11.90
N ILE A 655 39.14 -6.61 -11.83
CA ILE A 655 37.89 -6.23 -12.49
C ILE A 655 36.89 -5.78 -11.42
N VAL A 656 36.29 -4.61 -11.63
CA VAL A 656 35.22 -4.05 -10.80
C VAL A 656 33.96 -3.91 -11.65
N LEU A 657 32.91 -4.63 -11.29
CA LEU A 657 31.58 -4.50 -11.90
C LEU A 657 30.71 -3.58 -11.06
N ASP A 658 30.29 -2.43 -11.60
CA ASP A 658 29.47 -1.46 -10.87
C ASP A 658 28.47 -0.73 -11.78
N TYR A 659 27.22 -0.60 -11.31
CA TYR A 659 26.10 0.00 -12.05
C TYR A 659 25.99 1.53 -11.90
N GLY A 660 26.95 2.18 -11.24
CA GLY A 660 27.00 3.64 -11.15
C GLY A 660 26.88 4.27 -12.54
N HIS A 661 25.86 5.11 -12.74
CA HIS A 661 25.49 5.65 -14.06
C HIS A 661 25.11 7.15 -13.99
N ASN A 662 25.59 7.84 -12.95
CA ASN A 662 25.39 9.27 -12.75
C ASN A 662 26.66 9.88 -12.15
N THR A 663 26.79 11.22 -12.22
CA THR A 663 27.97 11.96 -11.73
C THR A 663 28.35 11.55 -10.31
N SER A 664 27.40 11.56 -9.37
CA SER A 664 27.70 11.26 -7.96
C SER A 664 28.13 9.81 -7.71
N ALA A 665 27.58 8.85 -8.45
CA ALA A 665 27.99 7.45 -8.38
C ALA A 665 29.41 7.26 -8.94
N LEU A 666 29.69 7.85 -10.10
CA LEU A 666 30.99 7.77 -10.75
C LEU A 666 32.10 8.39 -9.88
N SER A 667 31.85 9.55 -9.25
CA SER A 667 32.79 10.16 -8.31
C SER A 667 33.11 9.26 -7.12
N ARG A 668 32.11 8.58 -6.55
CA ARG A 668 32.29 7.64 -5.42
C ARG A 668 33.02 6.37 -5.86
N LEU A 669 32.76 5.89 -7.07
CA LEU A 669 33.48 4.77 -7.69
C LEU A 669 34.96 5.10 -7.90
N ILE A 670 35.24 6.28 -8.46
CA ILE A 670 36.60 6.80 -8.67
C ILE A 670 37.36 6.88 -7.34
N GLU A 671 36.73 7.34 -6.27
CA GLU A 671 37.36 7.39 -4.95
C GLU A 671 37.71 5.99 -4.44
N ALA A 672 36.79 5.02 -4.56
CA ALA A 672 37.03 3.65 -4.12
C ALA A 672 38.19 2.98 -4.88
N ILE A 673 38.26 3.13 -6.21
CA ILE A 673 39.29 2.47 -7.01
C ILE A 673 40.70 3.08 -6.81
N LYS A 674 40.83 4.29 -6.25
CA LYS A 674 42.14 4.87 -5.90
C LYS A 674 42.89 4.02 -4.87
N HIS A 675 42.15 3.34 -4.00
CA HIS A 675 42.72 2.49 -2.94
C HIS A 675 43.03 1.07 -3.40
N LEU A 676 42.62 0.69 -4.62
CA LEU A 676 42.88 -0.61 -5.19
C LEU A 676 44.23 -0.63 -5.92
N PRO A 677 44.96 -1.76 -5.92
CA PRO A 677 46.22 -1.87 -6.65
C PRO A 677 45.97 -1.75 -8.16
N HIS A 678 46.67 -0.82 -8.81
CA HIS A 678 46.58 -0.62 -10.25
C HIS A 678 47.84 0.01 -10.84
N ILE A 679 48.22 -0.43 -12.04
CA ILE A 679 49.22 0.24 -12.88
C ILE A 679 48.50 1.22 -13.83
N ARG A 680 47.47 0.73 -14.52
CA ARG A 680 46.59 1.52 -15.40
C ARG A 680 45.13 1.26 -15.06
N ARG A 681 44.30 2.28 -15.27
CA ARG A 681 42.86 2.22 -15.04
C ARG A 681 42.13 2.32 -16.37
N SER A 682 41.31 1.31 -16.67
CA SER A 682 40.42 1.29 -17.82
C SER A 682 38.97 1.24 -17.36
N VAL A 683 38.06 1.76 -18.19
CA VAL A 683 36.62 1.71 -17.90
C VAL A 683 35.83 1.41 -19.17
N VAL A 684 34.81 0.56 -19.03
CA VAL A 684 33.73 0.39 -20.00
C VAL A 684 32.49 1.10 -19.44
N TYR A 685 32.00 2.15 -20.12
CA TYR A 685 30.99 3.06 -19.56
C TYR A 685 29.96 3.51 -20.60
N SER A 686 28.75 3.82 -20.12
CA SER A 686 27.66 4.43 -20.89
C SER A 686 26.76 5.29 -19.99
N ALA A 687 25.89 6.10 -20.58
CA ALA A 687 24.88 6.84 -19.84
C ALA A 687 23.47 6.48 -20.31
N ALA A 688 22.50 6.61 -19.42
CA ALA A 688 21.10 6.59 -19.84
C ALA A 688 20.78 7.87 -20.64
N GLY A 689 20.12 7.73 -21.78
CA GLY A 689 19.83 8.88 -22.66
C GLY A 689 18.87 9.92 -22.06
N ASP A 690 18.09 9.57 -21.02
CA ASP A 690 17.17 10.47 -20.33
C ASP A 690 17.84 11.34 -19.24
N ARG A 691 19.18 11.45 -19.25
CA ARG A 691 19.94 12.40 -18.42
C ARG A 691 20.13 13.73 -19.14
N ARG A 692 20.31 14.82 -18.38
CA ARG A 692 20.58 16.14 -18.96
C ARG A 692 21.93 16.13 -19.67
N ASN A 693 22.08 16.93 -20.72
CA ASN A 693 23.34 17.04 -21.46
C ASN A 693 24.52 17.35 -20.54
N SER A 694 24.33 18.32 -19.62
CA SER A 694 25.32 18.74 -18.64
C SER A 694 25.81 17.58 -17.77
N ASP A 695 24.93 16.66 -17.37
CA ASP A 695 25.28 15.53 -16.50
C ASP A 695 26.10 14.47 -17.27
N ILE A 696 25.85 14.28 -18.57
CA ILE A 696 26.63 13.35 -19.41
C ILE A 696 28.02 13.95 -19.69
N ILE A 697 28.08 15.25 -19.99
CA ILE A 697 29.35 15.97 -20.21
C ILE A 697 30.22 15.92 -18.94
N GLU A 698 29.64 16.18 -17.77
CA GLU A 698 30.36 16.11 -16.49
C GLU A 698 30.90 14.70 -16.20
N GLN A 699 30.11 13.65 -16.49
CA GLN A 699 30.62 12.28 -16.40
C GLN A 699 31.78 12.05 -17.36
N GLY A 700 31.70 12.54 -18.61
CA GLY A 700 32.81 12.48 -19.57
C GLY A 700 34.09 13.11 -19.04
N LYS A 701 33.98 14.24 -18.36
CA LYS A 701 35.12 14.90 -17.69
C LYS A 701 35.71 14.04 -16.58
N LEU A 702 34.87 13.48 -15.70
CA LEU A 702 35.32 12.57 -14.64
C LEU A 702 36.03 11.33 -15.20
N LEU A 703 35.52 10.77 -16.31
CA LEU A 703 36.18 9.67 -17.00
C LEU A 703 37.55 10.09 -17.54
N GLY A 704 37.63 11.27 -18.17
CA GLY A 704 38.85 11.81 -18.76
C GLY A 704 39.96 12.12 -17.75
N ASP A 705 39.60 12.57 -16.55
CA ASP A 705 40.53 12.93 -15.48
C ASP A 705 41.06 11.73 -14.71
N HIS A 706 40.32 10.62 -14.68
CA HIS A 706 40.59 9.51 -13.76
C HIS A 706 40.93 8.18 -14.43
N PHE A 707 40.66 7.98 -15.71
CA PHE A 707 41.00 6.74 -16.41
C PHE A 707 42.09 6.96 -17.46
N ASP A 708 42.93 5.95 -17.66
CA ASP A 708 43.96 5.93 -18.72
C ASP A 708 43.34 5.54 -20.07
N ARG A 709 42.32 4.68 -20.03
CA ARG A 709 41.53 4.24 -21.19
C ARG A 709 40.03 4.25 -20.89
N VAL A 710 39.25 4.75 -21.85
CA VAL A 710 37.78 4.81 -21.77
C VAL A 710 37.18 4.12 -22.99
N VAL A 711 36.40 3.06 -22.75
CA VAL A 711 35.58 2.41 -23.78
C VAL A 711 34.14 2.85 -23.56
N LEU A 712 33.68 3.76 -24.41
CA LEU A 712 32.29 4.19 -24.41
C LEU A 712 31.45 3.24 -25.23
N TYR A 713 30.22 2.98 -24.78
CA TYR A 713 29.26 2.28 -25.61
C TYR A 713 27.88 2.91 -25.60
N GLU A 714 27.17 2.69 -26.70
CA GLU A 714 25.74 2.94 -26.82
C GLU A 714 25.07 1.59 -27.08
N ASP A 715 24.04 1.30 -26.30
CA ASP A 715 23.14 0.18 -26.54
C ASP A 715 21.83 0.69 -27.17
N THR A 716 20.87 -0.20 -27.36
CA THR A 716 19.51 0.08 -27.83
C THR A 716 18.71 1.02 -26.91
N TYR A 717 19.25 1.35 -25.73
CA TYR A 717 18.56 2.07 -24.67
C TYR A 717 18.78 3.59 -24.72
N LEU A 718 18.52 4.20 -25.89
CA LEU A 718 18.74 5.63 -26.15
C LEU A 718 17.75 6.57 -25.45
N ARG A 719 16.65 6.04 -24.91
CA ARG A 719 15.63 6.77 -24.10
C ARG A 719 15.23 8.16 -24.65
N GLY A 720 15.05 8.25 -25.97
CA GLY A 720 14.59 9.47 -26.64
C GLY A 720 15.68 10.29 -27.32
N ARG A 721 16.97 9.94 -27.16
CA ARG A 721 18.07 10.52 -27.93
C ARG A 721 18.28 9.83 -29.27
N GLU A 722 18.85 10.55 -30.23
CA GLU A 722 19.34 9.95 -31.47
C GLU A 722 20.63 9.16 -31.24
N GLN A 723 20.91 8.22 -32.14
CA GLN A 723 22.12 7.41 -32.08
C GLN A 723 23.37 8.28 -32.27
N GLY A 724 24.38 8.11 -31.41
CA GLY A 724 25.62 8.88 -31.41
C GLY A 724 25.58 10.18 -30.59
N GLU A 725 24.41 10.62 -30.12
CA GLU A 725 24.33 11.81 -29.25
C GLU A 725 25.02 11.60 -27.91
N ILE A 726 24.91 10.41 -27.32
CA ILE A 726 25.52 10.12 -26.01
C ILE A 726 27.04 10.13 -26.16
N PHE A 727 27.55 9.54 -27.25
CA PHE A 727 28.98 9.63 -27.58
C PHE A 727 29.45 11.07 -27.75
N ALA A 728 28.70 11.91 -28.48
CA ALA A 728 29.07 13.30 -28.70
C ALA A 728 29.19 14.08 -27.37
N LEU A 729 28.25 13.90 -26.45
CA LEU A 729 28.25 14.53 -25.13
C LEU A 729 29.41 14.06 -24.24
N PHE A 730 29.69 12.75 -24.23
CA PHE A 730 30.85 12.24 -23.50
C PHE A 730 32.17 12.77 -24.08
N ARG A 731 32.27 12.87 -25.41
CA ARG A 731 33.46 13.40 -26.09
C ARG A 731 33.73 14.85 -25.70
N GLU A 732 32.68 15.66 -25.59
CA GLU A 732 32.80 17.03 -25.12
C GLU A 732 33.45 17.09 -23.73
N GLY A 733 33.00 16.27 -22.78
CA GLY A 733 33.61 16.20 -21.45
C GLY A 733 35.02 15.59 -21.43
N LEU A 734 35.28 14.56 -22.25
CA LEU A 734 36.57 13.89 -22.32
C LEU A 734 37.69 14.77 -22.89
N ASN A 735 37.37 15.72 -23.77
CA ASN A 735 38.35 16.66 -24.34
C ASN A 735 39.05 17.51 -23.27
N ASP A 736 38.37 17.75 -22.14
CA ASP A 736 38.92 18.48 -21.00
C ASP A 736 39.76 17.59 -20.05
N GLY A 737 39.79 16.27 -20.30
CA GLY A 737 40.41 15.28 -19.43
C GLY A 737 41.94 15.26 -19.49
N ILE A 738 42.60 15.22 -18.33
CA ILE A 738 44.07 15.28 -18.27
C ILE A 738 44.78 13.93 -18.25
N ARG A 739 44.06 12.82 -18.01
CA ARG A 739 44.67 11.48 -17.81
C ARG A 739 44.44 10.54 -18.99
N VAL A 740 43.26 10.59 -19.60
CA VAL A 740 42.87 9.66 -20.66
C VAL A 740 43.78 9.77 -21.87
N LYS A 741 44.20 8.62 -22.39
CA LYS A 741 45.10 8.51 -23.57
C LYS A 741 44.53 7.65 -24.69
N ASP A 742 43.58 6.78 -24.37
CA ASP A 742 42.90 5.90 -25.32
C ASP A 742 41.38 6.00 -25.10
N VAL A 743 40.66 6.42 -26.13
CA VAL A 743 39.19 6.49 -26.13
C VAL A 743 38.68 5.66 -27.30
N GLU A 744 37.78 4.74 -27.01
CA GLU A 744 37.18 3.85 -28.00
C GLU A 744 35.66 3.91 -27.90
N GLU A 745 34.97 4.13 -29.02
CA GLU A 745 33.51 4.14 -29.10
C GLU A 745 33.05 2.83 -29.76
N VAL A 746 32.30 2.02 -29.02
CA VAL A 746 31.88 0.67 -29.46
C VAL A 746 30.35 0.57 -29.44
N ARG A 747 29.76 -0.08 -30.44
CA ARG A 747 28.33 -0.35 -30.45
C ARG A 747 28.00 -1.67 -29.74
N GLY A 748 27.10 -1.59 -28.76
CA GLY A 748 26.61 -2.73 -27.97
C GLY A 748 27.50 -3.10 -26.78
N GLY A 749 26.89 -3.32 -25.62
CA GLY A 749 27.61 -3.55 -24.36
C GLY A 749 28.54 -4.77 -24.39
N VAL A 750 28.14 -5.86 -25.06
CA VAL A 750 28.97 -7.08 -25.15
C VAL A 750 30.26 -6.85 -25.95
N ALA A 751 30.20 -6.06 -27.03
CA ALA A 751 31.39 -5.74 -27.82
C ALA A 751 32.31 -4.79 -27.04
N ALA A 752 31.75 -3.83 -26.32
CA ALA A 752 32.49 -2.92 -25.46
C ALA A 752 33.20 -3.66 -24.32
N LEU A 753 32.52 -4.62 -23.69
CA LEU A 753 33.10 -5.50 -22.68
C LEU A 753 34.29 -6.29 -23.22
N LYS A 754 34.16 -6.90 -24.41
CA LYS A 754 35.26 -7.62 -25.07
C LYS A 754 36.45 -6.71 -25.32
N SER A 755 36.20 -5.52 -25.89
CA SER A 755 37.26 -4.53 -26.14
C SER A 755 37.92 -4.06 -24.84
N GLY A 756 37.15 -3.88 -23.77
CA GLY A 756 37.65 -3.56 -22.44
C GLY A 756 38.67 -4.60 -21.95
N LEU A 757 38.32 -5.89 -22.05
CA LEU A 757 39.14 -7.00 -21.59
C LEU A 757 40.38 -7.27 -22.46
N GLU A 758 40.27 -7.18 -23.78
CA GLU A 758 41.33 -7.59 -24.72
C GLU A 758 42.64 -6.79 -24.57
N LYS A 759 42.57 -5.52 -24.14
CA LYS A 759 43.77 -4.66 -23.99
C LYS A 759 44.29 -4.56 -22.55
N CYS A 760 43.66 -5.26 -21.60
CA CYS A 760 44.16 -5.29 -20.22
C CYS A 760 45.41 -6.15 -20.09
N LEU A 761 46.36 -5.69 -19.30
CA LEU A 761 47.59 -6.40 -18.93
C LEU A 761 47.57 -6.73 -17.43
N PRO A 762 48.33 -7.75 -16.98
CA PRO A 762 48.48 -8.04 -15.55
C PRO A 762 48.88 -6.79 -14.75
N GLY A 763 48.18 -6.53 -13.65
CA GLY A 763 48.32 -5.33 -12.83
C GLY A 763 47.40 -4.16 -13.21
N ASP A 764 46.65 -4.25 -14.32
CA ASP A 764 45.63 -3.26 -14.66
C ASP A 764 44.37 -3.41 -13.79
N LEU A 765 43.62 -2.30 -13.68
CA LEU A 765 42.28 -2.27 -13.13
C LEU A 765 41.28 -1.91 -14.23
N LEU A 766 40.24 -2.72 -14.38
CA LEU A 766 39.15 -2.52 -15.32
C LEU A 766 37.82 -2.33 -14.57
N VAL A 767 37.19 -1.18 -14.75
CA VAL A 767 35.83 -0.93 -14.30
C VAL A 767 34.86 -1.26 -15.44
N ILE A 768 33.77 -1.96 -15.14
CA ILE A 768 32.73 -2.29 -16.09
C ILE A 768 31.40 -1.79 -15.53
N GLN A 769 30.76 -0.90 -16.27
CA GLN A 769 29.34 -0.62 -16.11
C GLN A 769 28.52 -1.60 -16.95
N PRO A 770 27.69 -2.46 -16.33
CA PRO A 770 26.90 -3.46 -17.05
C PRO A 770 25.66 -2.91 -17.74
#